data_AF-R9JV22-F1
#
_entry.id   AF-R9JV22-F1
#
_cell.length_a   1.000
_cell.length_b   1.000
_cell.length_c   1.000
_cell.angle_alpha   90.00
_cell.angle_beta   90.00
_cell.angle_gamma   90.00
#
_symmetry.space_group_name_H-M   'P 1'
#
loop_
_entity.id
_entity.type
_entity.pdbx_description
1 polymer ?
#
loop_
_entity_poly.entity_id
_entity_poly.type
_entity_poly.pdbx_seq_one_letter_code
_entity_poly.pdbx_strand_id
1 'polypeptide(L)'
;MLKYLIWNGYIDESYNDYMTFFYENSLTKGDKMFLRSITDKIAKPFSYQLDNVILVMSNLDISDFDQEETLNFDLFEYLLQNEDKREILLYFVKQLKKECRVQFISEFFETDREKARLVVIINNQWPQFFEQVNIRQRMSVKQIRDYSIATLEYTNEDDLHKINVNNCLTDYISSQKDYLAIQNPNVVKICDAMKTLGISFNELDYEISNKDLFRAVYQNSFYEININNICLMLEVEYHIENIEDALKQCISLIYSQPEQPLCKYVQENMDLLMESILGIQESEFTDRSTDAVMIINDDNISEEYKVAYIARLKTLIDILEDIDEVRYQTELITKLGVQYTVENILEYYGKVGLTDELVEFINSGREYLNYKVVSNHDLIERFWSQCISNKKLTLHKYREILLSISPSYSMFDTVGVPYDKMGILIKEKYIPMTEETLLFMRQNYESIKMDYIIGKIYEYVNIATGSMASAEEIKDILLCEVTDEVKIKLLDEIVEKISIVDQNYSDEIIVYILKNNLDNRDLPKLFQNYKNYSLKVQKEILKIAKRNIVQISTDPKNINNDIIIELLKDTSISETDRINLFITIIKEITSDECKQYLAFLGLSEFVKIFEYNRRPKITINPMNKKILVALKDAGFIDRFIENEEEKVYKKIRRRIVRTELPNELL
;
A
#
# COMPACT_ATOMS: atom_id res chain seq x y z
N MET A 1 -114.35 -21.97 41.95
CA MET A 1 -113.90 -20.79 41.18
C MET A 1 -112.59 -21.06 40.42
N LEU A 2 -111.48 -21.43 41.08
CA LEU A 2 -110.21 -21.74 40.40
C LEU A 2 -110.33 -22.84 39.32
N LYS A 3 -111.01 -23.96 39.63
CA LYS A 3 -111.27 -25.05 38.67
C LYS A 3 -112.07 -24.60 37.42
N TYR A 4 -112.93 -23.59 37.56
CA TYR A 4 -113.74 -23.07 36.46
C TYR A 4 -112.92 -22.23 35.48
N LEU A 5 -111.93 -21.48 35.99
CA LEU A 5 -111.03 -20.66 35.18
C LEU A 5 -110.06 -21.52 34.36
N ILE A 6 -109.59 -22.64 34.93
CA ILE A 6 -108.72 -23.61 34.25
C ILE A 6 -109.48 -24.41 33.18
N TRP A 7 -110.66 -24.96 33.50
CA TRP A 7 -111.42 -25.79 32.55
C TRP A 7 -111.94 -25.05 31.31
N ASN A 8 -112.17 -23.74 31.41
CA ASN A 8 -112.68 -22.93 30.31
C ASN A 8 -111.58 -22.12 29.59
N GLY A 9 -110.30 -22.37 29.89
CA GLY A 9 -109.17 -21.74 29.19
C GLY A 9 -108.93 -20.26 29.50
N TYR A 10 -109.48 -19.73 30.61
CA TYR A 10 -109.25 -18.33 31.04
C TYR A 10 -107.94 -18.16 31.84
N ILE A 11 -107.43 -19.26 32.41
CA ILE A 11 -106.11 -19.36 33.04
C ILE A 11 -105.50 -20.64 32.47
N ASP A 12 -104.37 -20.52 31.79
CA ASP A 12 -103.55 -21.63 31.31
C ASP A 12 -102.12 -21.53 31.88
N GLU A 13 -101.22 -22.37 31.40
CA GLU A 13 -99.81 -22.36 31.82
C GLU A 13 -99.09 -21.03 31.48
N SER A 14 -99.65 -20.21 30.58
CA SER A 14 -99.15 -18.88 30.22
C SER A 14 -99.70 -17.75 31.09
N TYR A 15 -100.60 -18.03 32.03
CA TYR A 15 -101.18 -17.00 32.92
C TYR A 15 -100.11 -16.20 33.71
N ASN A 16 -99.03 -16.86 34.12
CA ASN A 16 -97.89 -16.19 34.75
C ASN A 16 -97.20 -15.18 33.82
N ASP A 17 -97.29 -15.35 32.50
CA ASP A 17 -96.72 -14.44 31.49
C ASP A 17 -97.53 -13.14 31.34
N TYR A 18 -98.83 -13.21 31.65
CA TYR A 18 -99.68 -12.03 31.73
C TYR A 18 -99.51 -11.25 33.04
N MET A 19 -99.22 -11.94 34.14
CA MET A 19 -98.97 -11.30 35.44
C MET A 19 -97.65 -10.52 35.48
N THR A 20 -96.69 -10.87 34.64
CA THR A 20 -95.41 -10.17 34.54
C THR A 20 -95.49 -8.74 34.03
N PHE A 21 -96.62 -8.32 33.45
CA PHE A 21 -96.90 -6.92 33.13
C PHE A 21 -97.31 -6.06 34.34
N PHE A 22 -97.65 -6.69 35.48
CA PHE A 22 -98.22 -6.01 36.66
C PHE A 22 -97.28 -5.95 37.87
N TYR A 23 -96.19 -6.72 37.89
CA TYR A 23 -95.25 -6.77 39.02
C TYR A 23 -93.82 -6.50 38.55
N GLU A 24 -93.21 -5.41 39.05
CA GLU A 24 -91.85 -4.96 38.69
C GLU A 24 -90.74 -5.99 39.00
N ASN A 25 -90.99 -6.95 39.91
CA ASN A 25 -90.01 -7.96 40.35
C ASN A 25 -90.23 -9.36 39.74
N SER A 26 -90.87 -9.46 38.58
CA SER A 26 -91.18 -10.75 37.94
C SER A 26 -90.53 -10.88 36.57
N LEU A 27 -90.12 -12.11 36.19
CA LEU A 27 -89.38 -12.39 34.95
C LEU A 27 -90.15 -11.87 33.73
N THR A 28 -89.56 -11.01 32.93
CA THR A 28 -90.25 -10.50 31.74
C THR A 28 -90.52 -11.63 30.73
N LYS A 29 -91.39 -11.36 29.75
CA LYS A 29 -91.62 -12.32 28.66
C LYS A 29 -90.31 -12.65 27.92
N GLY A 30 -89.39 -11.67 27.78
CA GLY A 30 -88.07 -11.87 27.18
C GLY A 30 -87.22 -12.82 28.01
N ASP A 31 -87.07 -12.53 29.30
CA ASP A 31 -86.30 -13.34 30.24
C ASP A 31 -86.81 -14.79 30.31
N LYS A 32 -88.14 -14.99 30.34
CA LYS A 32 -88.75 -16.34 30.30
C LYS A 32 -88.49 -17.06 28.98
N MET A 33 -88.51 -16.34 27.86
CA MET A 33 -88.18 -16.92 26.55
C MET A 33 -86.71 -17.35 26.49
N PHE A 34 -85.81 -16.63 27.16
CA PHE A 34 -84.41 -17.01 27.30
C PHE A 34 -84.25 -18.26 28.19
N LEU A 35 -84.83 -18.29 29.39
CA LEU A 35 -84.78 -19.47 30.27
C LEU A 35 -85.39 -20.71 29.60
N ARG A 36 -86.50 -20.54 28.88
CA ARG A 36 -87.11 -21.61 28.10
C ARG A 36 -86.19 -22.10 26.99
N SER A 37 -85.41 -21.21 26.36
CA SER A 37 -84.48 -21.59 25.30
C SER A 37 -83.39 -22.56 25.78
N ILE A 38 -82.96 -22.42 27.05
CA ILE A 38 -82.03 -23.34 27.71
C ILE A 38 -82.70 -24.69 27.94
N THR A 39 -83.93 -24.70 28.46
CA THR A 39 -84.68 -25.95 28.70
C THR A 39 -84.99 -26.69 27.39
N ASP A 40 -85.37 -25.95 26.35
CA ASP A 40 -85.73 -26.47 25.03
C ASP A 40 -84.49 -26.82 24.18
N LYS A 41 -83.27 -26.49 24.63
CA LYS A 41 -81.99 -26.65 23.90
C LYS A 41 -81.98 -26.00 22.51
N ILE A 42 -82.45 -24.76 22.47
CA ILE A 42 -82.53 -23.95 21.24
C ILE A 42 -81.84 -22.61 21.52
N ALA A 43 -80.54 -22.53 21.23
CA ALA A 43 -79.74 -21.35 21.50
C ALA A 43 -80.31 -20.08 20.86
N LYS A 44 -80.26 -18.98 21.60
CA LYS A 44 -80.53 -17.64 21.10
C LYS A 44 -79.24 -17.00 20.58
N PRO A 45 -79.32 -15.95 19.75
CA PRO A 45 -78.15 -15.12 19.44
C PRO A 45 -77.49 -14.64 20.74
N PHE A 46 -76.16 -14.58 20.77
CA PHE A 46 -75.42 -14.17 21.97
C PHE A 46 -75.80 -12.77 22.47
N SER A 47 -76.23 -11.90 21.54
CA SER A 47 -76.71 -10.53 21.79
C SER A 47 -78.17 -10.42 22.23
N TYR A 48 -78.85 -11.53 22.52
CA TYR A 48 -80.22 -11.52 23.05
C TYR A 48 -80.28 -10.72 24.36
N GLN A 49 -81.08 -9.65 24.39
CA GLN A 49 -81.13 -8.75 25.55
C GLN A 49 -81.93 -9.37 26.70
N LEU A 50 -81.38 -9.27 27.91
CA LEU A 50 -82.05 -9.65 29.16
C LEU A 50 -82.52 -8.40 29.90
N ASP A 51 -83.78 -8.40 30.33
CA ASP A 51 -84.38 -7.26 31.03
C ASP A 51 -83.95 -7.26 32.51
N ASN A 52 -83.89 -8.44 33.14
CA ASN A 52 -83.43 -8.59 34.52
C ASN A 52 -82.44 -9.76 34.68
N VAL A 53 -81.16 -9.48 34.42
CA VAL A 53 -80.07 -10.46 34.51
C VAL A 53 -79.98 -11.12 35.88
N ILE A 54 -80.20 -10.37 36.97
CA ILE A 54 -80.13 -10.91 38.34
C ILE A 54 -81.21 -11.99 38.54
N LEU A 55 -82.42 -11.71 38.08
CA LEU A 55 -83.54 -12.66 38.21
C LEU A 55 -83.34 -13.87 37.31
N VAL A 56 -82.86 -13.68 36.07
CA VAL A 56 -82.48 -14.80 35.18
C VAL A 56 -81.42 -15.68 35.84
N MET A 57 -80.35 -15.09 36.37
CA MET A 57 -79.28 -15.79 37.09
C MET A 57 -79.80 -16.60 38.29
N SER A 58 -80.79 -16.08 39.03
CA SER A 58 -81.38 -16.81 40.17
C SER A 58 -82.20 -18.04 39.80
N ASN A 59 -82.55 -18.19 38.51
CA ASN A 59 -83.29 -19.34 37.97
C ASN A 59 -82.37 -20.33 37.23
N LEU A 60 -81.05 -20.13 37.27
CA LEU A 60 -80.06 -21.01 36.63
C LEU A 60 -79.21 -21.71 37.70
N ASP A 61 -78.97 -22.99 37.49
CA ASP A 61 -78.01 -23.77 38.26
C ASP A 61 -76.61 -23.70 37.63
N ILE A 62 -75.57 -23.95 38.43
CA ILE A 62 -74.19 -23.94 37.93
C ILE A 62 -73.98 -24.90 36.74
N SER A 63 -74.71 -26.02 36.70
CA SER A 63 -74.66 -26.99 35.60
C SER A 63 -75.26 -26.47 34.29
N ASP A 64 -76.12 -25.45 34.33
CA ASP A 64 -76.68 -24.87 33.12
C ASP A 64 -75.60 -24.18 32.29
N PHE A 65 -74.54 -23.69 32.94
CA PHE A 65 -73.38 -23.06 32.28
C PHE A 65 -72.46 -24.04 31.55
N ASP A 66 -72.83 -25.32 31.39
CA ASP A 66 -72.27 -26.24 30.38
C ASP A 66 -73.02 -26.18 29.04
N GLN A 67 -74.20 -25.56 29.01
CA GLN A 67 -75.10 -25.57 27.85
C GLN A 67 -74.84 -24.37 26.93
N GLU A 68 -74.93 -24.58 25.62
CA GLU A 68 -74.68 -23.53 24.62
C GLU A 68 -75.67 -22.38 24.71
N GLU A 69 -76.88 -22.69 25.13
CA GLU A 69 -77.99 -21.78 25.30
C GLU A 69 -77.75 -20.73 26.38
N THR A 70 -76.80 -20.96 27.29
CA THR A 70 -76.38 -19.98 28.31
C THR A 70 -75.37 -18.97 27.80
N LEU A 71 -74.83 -19.14 26.58
CA LEU A 71 -73.93 -18.18 25.97
C LEU A 71 -74.69 -16.89 25.61
N ASN A 72 -74.61 -15.90 26.50
CA ASN A 72 -75.28 -14.62 26.37
C ASN A 72 -74.38 -13.49 26.86
N PHE A 73 -74.35 -12.37 26.15
CA PHE A 73 -73.48 -11.24 26.48
C PHE A 73 -73.86 -10.57 27.80
N ASP A 74 -75.15 -10.36 28.07
CA ASP A 74 -75.60 -9.72 29.31
C ASP A 74 -75.33 -10.61 30.53
N LEU A 75 -75.50 -11.95 30.40
CA LEU A 75 -75.09 -12.90 31.43
C LEU A 75 -73.58 -12.86 31.69
N PHE A 76 -72.79 -12.89 30.61
CA PHE A 76 -71.34 -12.96 30.73
C PHE A 76 -70.75 -11.66 31.30
N GLU A 77 -71.26 -10.49 30.88
CA GLU A 77 -70.93 -9.18 31.46
C GLU A 77 -71.24 -9.16 32.97
N TYR A 78 -72.42 -9.63 33.38
CA TYR A 78 -72.78 -9.72 34.79
C TYR A 78 -71.84 -10.66 35.56
N LEU A 79 -71.45 -11.80 35.00
CA LEU A 79 -70.48 -12.72 35.62
C LEU A 79 -69.09 -12.09 35.77
N LEU A 80 -68.65 -11.29 34.80
CA LEU A 80 -67.37 -10.55 34.88
C LEU A 80 -67.42 -9.46 35.96
N GLN A 81 -68.57 -8.83 36.17
CA GLN A 81 -68.74 -7.73 37.12
C GLN A 81 -68.76 -8.17 38.59
N ASN A 82 -69.28 -9.38 38.87
CA ASN A 82 -69.61 -9.84 40.22
C ASN A 82 -68.65 -10.93 40.72
N GLU A 83 -67.74 -10.56 41.63
CA GLU A 83 -66.73 -11.48 42.18
C GLU A 83 -67.32 -12.65 42.97
N ASP A 84 -68.49 -12.49 43.58
CA ASP A 84 -69.19 -13.57 44.29
C ASP A 84 -69.68 -14.68 43.35
N LYS A 85 -69.74 -14.42 42.04
CA LYS A 85 -70.10 -15.40 40.99
C LYS A 85 -68.89 -16.04 40.31
N ARG A 86 -67.69 -15.89 40.87
CA ARG A 86 -66.44 -16.38 40.26
C ARG A 86 -66.47 -17.87 39.91
N GLU A 87 -67.07 -18.72 40.74
CA GLU A 87 -67.17 -20.16 40.45
C GLU A 87 -67.98 -20.43 39.16
N ILE A 88 -69.09 -19.71 38.98
CA ILE A 88 -69.94 -19.79 37.78
C ILE A 88 -69.18 -19.26 36.57
N LEU A 89 -68.48 -18.12 36.71
CA LEU A 89 -67.63 -17.57 35.64
C LEU A 89 -66.56 -18.56 35.17
N LEU A 90 -65.90 -19.25 36.10
CA LEU A 90 -64.90 -20.27 35.75
C LEU A 90 -65.54 -21.44 35.00
N TYR A 91 -66.76 -21.83 35.35
CA TYR A 91 -67.52 -22.86 34.64
C TYR A 91 -67.90 -22.41 33.23
N PHE A 92 -68.38 -21.17 33.09
CA PHE A 92 -68.69 -20.54 31.82
C PHE A 92 -67.46 -20.56 30.89
N VAL A 93 -66.30 -20.10 31.38
CA VAL A 93 -65.06 -20.05 30.59
C VAL A 93 -64.53 -21.46 30.27
N LYS A 94 -64.71 -22.43 31.17
CA LYS A 94 -64.40 -23.84 30.92
C LYS A 94 -65.23 -24.39 29.75
N GLN A 95 -66.51 -24.03 29.66
CA GLN A 95 -67.37 -24.38 28.51
C GLN A 95 -66.79 -23.82 27.20
N LEU A 96 -66.41 -22.53 27.19
CA LEU A 96 -65.81 -21.87 26.03
C LEU A 96 -64.54 -22.59 25.56
N LYS A 97 -63.67 -22.95 26.51
CA LYS A 97 -62.41 -23.66 26.25
C LYS A 97 -62.64 -25.07 25.72
N LYS A 98 -63.50 -25.86 26.38
CA LYS A 98 -63.74 -27.26 26.05
C LYS A 98 -64.26 -27.44 24.62
N GLU A 99 -65.25 -26.63 24.23
CA GLU A 99 -65.88 -26.68 22.91
C GLU A 99 -65.20 -25.74 21.90
N CYS A 100 -64.10 -25.08 22.29
CA CYS A 100 -63.31 -24.17 21.46
C CYS A 100 -64.15 -23.05 20.78
N ARG A 101 -65.01 -22.40 21.57
CA ARG A 101 -66.00 -21.41 21.12
C ARG A 101 -65.43 -20.01 20.99
N VAL A 102 -64.48 -19.88 20.06
CA VAL A 102 -63.80 -18.60 19.77
C VAL A 102 -64.79 -17.52 19.33
N GLN A 103 -65.84 -17.88 18.58
CA GLN A 103 -66.83 -16.94 18.06
C GLN A 103 -67.51 -16.12 19.16
N PHE A 104 -67.87 -16.75 20.29
CA PHE A 104 -68.46 -16.05 21.42
C PHE A 104 -67.51 -14.99 21.99
N ILE A 105 -66.24 -15.37 22.18
CA ILE A 105 -65.21 -14.47 22.72
C ILE A 105 -64.95 -13.32 21.75
N SER A 106 -64.83 -13.60 20.44
CA SER A 106 -64.56 -12.59 19.43
C SER A 106 -65.70 -11.58 19.30
N GLU A 107 -66.95 -12.04 19.28
CA GLU A 107 -68.11 -11.14 19.20
C GLU A 107 -68.31 -10.36 20.50
N PHE A 108 -68.11 -10.97 21.67
CA PHE A 108 -68.20 -10.25 22.95
C PHE A 108 -67.09 -9.20 23.06
N PHE A 109 -65.87 -9.51 22.62
CA PHE A 109 -64.74 -8.56 22.63
C PHE A 109 -65.01 -7.30 21.80
N GLU A 110 -65.75 -7.41 20.70
CA GLU A 110 -66.16 -6.27 19.87
C GLU A 110 -67.18 -5.35 20.52
N THR A 111 -67.89 -5.81 21.56
CA THR A 111 -68.84 -4.98 22.29
C THR A 111 -68.18 -3.97 23.23
N ASP A 112 -66.86 -4.12 23.48
CA ASP A 112 -66.05 -3.34 24.42
C ASP A 112 -66.51 -3.41 25.90
N ARG A 113 -67.46 -4.31 26.22
CA ARG A 113 -67.96 -4.55 27.58
C ARG A 113 -66.95 -5.30 28.42
N GLU A 114 -66.59 -4.76 29.59
CA GLU A 114 -65.70 -5.38 30.57
C GLU A 114 -64.39 -5.96 29.95
N LYS A 115 -63.85 -5.29 28.92
CA LYS A 115 -62.75 -5.80 28.08
C LYS A 115 -61.54 -6.27 28.89
N ALA A 116 -61.13 -5.49 29.90
CA ALA A 116 -60.03 -5.85 30.78
C ALA A 116 -60.29 -7.16 31.54
N ARG A 117 -61.50 -7.32 32.10
CA ARG A 117 -61.87 -8.53 32.85
C ARG A 117 -61.98 -9.74 31.93
N LEU A 118 -62.56 -9.57 30.74
CA LEU A 118 -62.60 -10.60 29.70
C LEU A 118 -61.18 -11.11 29.40
N VAL A 119 -60.26 -10.22 29.05
CA VAL A 119 -58.91 -10.61 28.62
C VAL A 119 -58.18 -11.33 29.75
N VAL A 120 -58.25 -10.80 30.98
CA VAL A 120 -57.63 -11.44 32.15
C VAL A 120 -58.22 -12.82 32.41
N ILE A 121 -59.55 -13.01 32.37
CA ILE A 121 -60.14 -14.33 32.65
C ILE A 121 -59.82 -15.35 31.55
N ILE A 122 -59.83 -14.94 30.27
CA ILE A 122 -59.52 -15.84 29.16
C ILE A 122 -58.03 -16.22 29.20
N ASN A 123 -57.12 -15.27 29.35
CA ASN A 123 -55.68 -15.53 29.43
C ASN A 123 -55.34 -16.49 30.58
N ASN A 124 -55.99 -16.32 31.74
CA ASN A 124 -55.71 -17.14 32.92
C ASN A 124 -56.31 -18.55 32.83
N GLN A 125 -57.51 -18.71 32.28
CA GLN A 125 -58.18 -20.02 32.20
C GLN A 125 -57.86 -20.81 30.92
N TRP A 126 -57.47 -20.10 29.87
CA TRP A 126 -57.13 -20.65 28.57
C TRP A 126 -55.82 -20.03 28.04
N PRO A 127 -54.66 -20.35 28.63
CA PRO A 127 -53.38 -19.77 28.20
C PRO A 127 -53.02 -20.01 26.72
N GLN A 128 -53.48 -21.13 26.14
CA GLN A 128 -53.29 -21.45 24.71
C GLN A 128 -54.25 -20.69 23.79
N PHE A 129 -55.11 -19.80 24.29
CA PHE A 129 -56.13 -19.14 23.48
C PHE A 129 -55.50 -18.36 22.34
N PHE A 130 -54.51 -17.51 22.64
CA PHE A 130 -53.85 -16.67 21.63
C PHE A 130 -53.20 -17.51 20.52
N GLU A 131 -52.41 -18.53 20.88
CA GLU A 131 -51.81 -19.48 19.94
C GLU A 131 -52.86 -20.09 19.00
N GLN A 132 -53.99 -20.54 19.55
CA GLN A 132 -55.03 -21.19 18.77
C GLN A 132 -55.74 -20.24 17.81
N VAL A 133 -56.02 -19.00 18.21
CA VAL A 133 -56.66 -18.02 17.33
C VAL A 133 -55.70 -17.52 16.26
N ASN A 134 -54.41 -17.37 16.58
CA ASN A 134 -53.36 -16.97 15.64
C ASN A 134 -53.15 -18.05 14.56
N ILE A 135 -53.00 -19.32 14.93
CA ILE A 135 -52.78 -20.44 13.98
C ILE A 135 -54.03 -20.75 13.14
N ARG A 136 -55.20 -20.82 13.78
CA ARG A 136 -56.42 -21.31 13.12
C ARG A 136 -57.23 -20.21 12.44
N GLN A 137 -56.77 -18.95 12.51
CA GLN A 137 -57.43 -17.76 11.95
C GLN A 137 -58.94 -17.71 12.27
N ARG A 138 -59.29 -18.05 13.52
CA ARG A 138 -60.68 -18.04 14.01
C ARG A 138 -61.17 -16.65 14.42
N MET A 139 -60.30 -15.65 14.34
CA MET A 139 -60.55 -14.23 14.55
C MET A 139 -59.96 -13.47 13.35
N SER A 140 -60.49 -12.29 13.06
CA SER A 140 -59.92 -11.41 12.04
C SER A 140 -58.54 -10.89 12.48
N VAL A 141 -57.71 -10.48 11.52
CA VAL A 141 -56.37 -9.90 11.80
C VAL A 141 -56.47 -8.72 12.77
N LYS A 142 -57.47 -7.85 12.59
CA LYS A 142 -57.74 -6.72 13.49
C LYS A 142 -58.05 -7.21 14.91
N GLN A 143 -58.93 -8.20 15.06
CA GLN A 143 -59.29 -8.73 16.37
C GLN A 143 -58.11 -9.40 17.08
N ILE A 144 -57.26 -10.15 16.36
CA ILE A 144 -56.05 -10.78 16.92
C ILE A 144 -55.11 -9.70 17.46
N ARG A 145 -54.88 -8.63 16.68
CA ARG A 145 -54.08 -7.48 17.07
C ARG A 145 -54.67 -6.74 18.28
N ASP A 146 -55.96 -6.44 18.25
CA ASP A 146 -56.61 -5.72 19.35
C ASP A 146 -56.59 -6.56 20.65
N TYR A 147 -56.73 -7.89 20.54
CA TYR A 147 -56.62 -8.81 21.67
C TYR A 147 -55.18 -8.91 22.20
N SER A 148 -54.16 -8.92 21.34
CA SER A 148 -52.75 -8.92 21.77
C SER A 148 -52.41 -7.62 22.49
N ILE A 149 -52.86 -6.46 22.00
CA ILE A 149 -52.68 -5.16 22.68
C ILE A 149 -53.34 -5.19 24.06
N ALA A 150 -54.61 -5.60 24.14
CA ALA A 150 -55.32 -5.70 25.41
C ALA A 150 -54.66 -6.69 26.39
N THR A 151 -54.05 -7.75 25.85
CA THR A 151 -53.27 -8.71 26.64
C THR A 151 -52.06 -8.04 27.30
N LEU A 152 -51.30 -7.22 26.56
CA LEU A 152 -50.17 -6.47 27.11
C LEU A 152 -50.61 -5.42 28.14
N GLU A 153 -51.79 -4.80 27.97
CA GLU A 153 -52.27 -3.75 28.89
C GLU A 153 -52.89 -4.28 30.20
N TYR A 154 -53.48 -5.48 30.18
CA TYR A 154 -54.30 -5.97 31.29
C TYR A 154 -53.74 -7.21 31.99
N THR A 155 -52.88 -7.98 31.35
CA THR A 155 -52.31 -9.21 31.96
C THR A 155 -51.10 -8.86 32.82
N ASN A 156 -50.95 -9.53 33.97
CA ASN A 156 -49.78 -9.38 34.84
C ASN A 156 -48.57 -10.17 34.29
N GLU A 157 -47.38 -9.86 34.79
CA GLU A 157 -46.11 -10.47 34.33
C GLU A 157 -46.08 -12.00 34.47
N ASP A 158 -46.54 -12.54 35.61
CA ASP A 158 -46.54 -13.99 35.88
C ASP A 158 -47.42 -14.77 34.89
N ASP A 159 -48.53 -14.17 34.48
CA ASP A 159 -49.49 -14.78 33.55
C ASP A 159 -49.05 -14.58 32.10
N LEU A 160 -48.34 -13.49 31.76
CA LEU A 160 -47.77 -13.24 30.41
C LEU A 160 -46.88 -14.39 29.93
N HIS A 161 -46.02 -14.93 30.79
CA HIS A 161 -45.18 -16.08 30.44
C HIS A 161 -45.99 -17.36 30.18
N LYS A 162 -47.10 -17.57 30.90
CA LYS A 162 -47.95 -18.77 30.73
C LYS A 162 -48.72 -18.73 29.42
N ILE A 163 -49.13 -17.54 28.99
CA ILE A 163 -49.88 -17.35 27.74
C ILE A 163 -48.99 -17.30 26.51
N ASN A 164 -47.70 -16.95 26.65
CA ASN A 164 -46.73 -16.94 25.55
C ASN A 164 -46.25 -18.36 25.19
N VAL A 165 -47.20 -19.26 24.96
CA VAL A 165 -46.96 -20.66 24.61
C VAL A 165 -46.20 -20.71 23.28
N ASN A 166 -45.08 -21.45 23.23
CA ASN A 166 -44.22 -21.56 22.05
C ASN A 166 -43.81 -20.19 21.45
N ASN A 167 -43.62 -19.16 22.29
CA ASN A 167 -43.30 -17.78 21.87
C ASN A 167 -44.34 -17.13 20.94
N CYS A 168 -45.58 -17.65 20.87
CA CYS A 168 -46.57 -17.19 19.90
C CYS A 168 -46.90 -15.69 19.98
N LEU A 169 -46.91 -15.08 21.19
CA LEU A 169 -47.12 -13.64 21.36
C LEU A 169 -45.87 -12.87 20.94
N THR A 170 -44.70 -13.29 21.42
CA THR A 170 -43.41 -12.65 21.08
C THR A 170 -43.21 -12.64 19.57
N ASP A 171 -43.34 -13.79 18.91
CA ASP A 171 -43.13 -13.94 17.46
C ASP A 171 -44.14 -13.11 16.66
N TYR A 172 -45.43 -13.16 17.05
CA TYR A 172 -46.47 -12.38 16.40
C TYR A 172 -46.19 -10.88 16.47
N ILE A 173 -45.87 -10.38 17.67
CA ILE A 173 -45.64 -8.94 17.90
C ILE A 173 -44.37 -8.49 17.17
N SER A 174 -43.27 -9.23 17.32
CA SER A 174 -41.96 -8.90 16.75
C SER A 174 -41.99 -8.84 15.22
N SER A 175 -42.85 -9.64 14.58
CA SER A 175 -43.00 -9.65 13.12
C SER A 175 -43.93 -8.57 12.56
N GLN A 176 -44.66 -7.83 13.40
CA GLN A 176 -45.61 -6.78 12.94
C GLN A 176 -44.92 -5.41 12.90
N LYS A 177 -44.56 -4.94 11.71
CA LYS A 177 -43.92 -3.61 11.54
C LYS A 177 -44.78 -2.43 12.00
N ASP A 178 -46.10 -2.57 11.93
CA ASP A 178 -47.09 -1.54 12.24
C ASP A 178 -47.68 -1.68 13.64
N TYR A 179 -47.14 -2.58 14.48
CA TYR A 179 -47.73 -2.94 15.78
C TYR A 179 -47.93 -1.72 16.69
N LEU A 180 -46.98 -0.79 16.66
CA LEU A 180 -46.99 0.41 17.50
C LEU A 180 -48.03 1.47 17.07
N ALA A 181 -48.77 1.26 15.98
CA ALA A 181 -49.85 2.15 15.55
C ALA A 181 -51.08 2.04 16.46
N ILE A 182 -50.94 2.54 17.70
CA ILE A 182 -51.94 2.50 18.76
C ILE A 182 -52.34 3.95 19.10
N GLN A 183 -53.63 4.27 19.06
CA GLN A 183 -54.12 5.63 19.25
C GLN A 183 -53.84 6.17 20.67
N ASN A 184 -54.18 5.42 21.71
CA ASN A 184 -54.04 5.83 23.11
C ASN A 184 -53.43 4.71 23.98
N PRO A 185 -52.14 4.38 23.79
CA PRO A 185 -51.52 3.26 24.48
C PRO A 185 -51.25 3.57 25.97
N ASN A 186 -51.39 2.57 26.84
CA ASN A 186 -50.73 2.61 28.13
C ASN A 186 -49.24 2.25 27.98
N VAL A 187 -48.42 3.25 27.62
CA VAL A 187 -47.01 3.07 27.28
C VAL A 187 -46.25 2.29 28.36
N VAL A 188 -46.42 2.65 29.64
CA VAL A 188 -45.70 1.99 30.75
C VAL A 188 -46.02 0.50 30.79
N LYS A 189 -47.30 0.13 30.83
CA LYS A 189 -47.70 -1.28 30.90
C LYS A 189 -47.29 -2.08 29.67
N ILE A 190 -47.45 -1.50 28.49
CA ILE A 190 -47.07 -2.17 27.24
C ILE A 190 -45.56 -2.41 27.21
N CYS A 191 -44.75 -1.44 27.64
CA CYS A 191 -43.30 -1.60 27.72
C CYS A 191 -42.88 -2.62 28.77
N ASP A 192 -43.51 -2.65 29.95
CA ASP A 192 -43.24 -3.67 30.99
C ASP A 192 -43.57 -5.08 30.47
N ALA A 193 -44.69 -5.22 29.75
CA ALA A 193 -45.07 -6.47 29.11
C ALA A 193 -44.10 -6.87 27.99
N MET A 194 -43.67 -5.93 27.13
CA MET A 194 -42.67 -6.17 26.09
C MET A 194 -41.34 -6.65 26.69
N LYS A 195 -40.91 -6.01 27.78
CA LYS A 195 -39.71 -6.41 28.53
C LYS A 195 -39.83 -7.83 29.08
N THR A 196 -40.96 -8.15 29.68
CA THR A 196 -41.25 -9.48 30.25
C THR A 196 -41.21 -10.56 29.16
N LEU A 197 -41.76 -10.26 27.98
CA LEU A 197 -41.82 -11.18 26.85
C LEU A 197 -40.51 -11.24 26.04
N GLY A 198 -39.54 -10.38 26.31
CA GLY A 198 -38.30 -10.29 25.54
C GLY A 198 -38.53 -9.89 24.08
N ILE A 199 -39.42 -8.93 23.84
CA ILE A 199 -39.80 -8.51 22.48
C ILE A 199 -38.66 -7.75 21.81
N SER A 200 -38.38 -8.10 20.56
CA SER A 200 -37.43 -7.42 19.69
C SER A 200 -38.03 -7.32 18.29
N PHE A 201 -38.42 -6.13 17.87
CA PHE A 201 -39.05 -5.91 16.56
C PHE A 201 -38.07 -6.15 15.41
N ASN A 202 -38.48 -6.97 14.44
CA ASN A 202 -37.71 -7.24 13.22
C ASN A 202 -37.65 -6.00 12.32
N GLU A 203 -38.73 -5.22 12.27
CA GLU A 203 -38.83 -3.99 11.50
C GLU A 203 -39.85 -3.07 12.19
N LEU A 204 -39.66 -1.75 12.09
CA LEU A 204 -40.56 -0.74 12.65
C LEU A 204 -40.98 0.27 11.58
N ASP A 205 -42.23 0.71 11.64
CA ASP A 205 -42.75 1.78 10.78
C ASP A 205 -43.02 3.04 11.60
N TYR A 206 -42.08 3.99 11.60
CA TYR A 206 -42.19 5.21 12.39
C TYR A 206 -43.40 6.06 12.02
N GLU A 207 -43.77 6.15 10.74
CA GLU A 207 -44.79 7.08 10.25
C GLU A 207 -46.16 6.82 10.87
N ILE A 208 -46.54 5.55 10.97
CA ILE A 208 -47.82 5.13 11.55
C ILE A 208 -47.74 4.84 13.06
N SER A 209 -46.54 4.70 13.61
CA SER A 209 -46.33 4.40 15.02
C SER A 209 -46.77 5.54 15.94
N ASN A 210 -47.29 5.16 17.11
CA ASN A 210 -47.44 6.09 18.22
C ASN A 210 -46.04 6.56 18.68
N LYS A 211 -45.83 7.89 18.73
CA LYS A 211 -44.51 8.48 18.96
C LYS A 211 -43.98 8.23 20.37
N ASP A 212 -44.85 8.23 21.38
CA ASP A 212 -44.45 7.94 22.76
C ASP A 212 -44.04 6.47 22.93
N LEU A 213 -44.79 5.56 22.31
CA LEU A 213 -44.48 4.13 22.34
C LEU A 213 -43.23 3.79 21.53
N PHE A 214 -43.05 4.40 20.35
CA PHE A 214 -41.84 4.27 19.56
C PHE A 214 -40.60 4.72 20.36
N ARG A 215 -40.69 5.89 21.00
CA ARG A 215 -39.60 6.41 21.84
C ARG A 215 -39.28 5.45 22.99
N ALA A 216 -40.29 4.85 23.61
CA ALA A 216 -40.07 3.88 24.69
C ALA A 216 -39.44 2.57 24.16
N VAL A 217 -39.84 2.08 22.99
CA VAL A 217 -39.20 0.95 22.29
C VAL A 217 -37.74 1.24 21.98
N TYR A 218 -37.46 2.45 21.46
CA TYR A 218 -36.09 2.90 21.18
C TYR A 218 -35.23 2.96 22.44
N GLN A 219 -35.74 3.57 23.52
CA GLN A 219 -35.03 3.72 24.79
C GLN A 219 -34.69 2.39 25.48
N ASN A 220 -35.51 1.36 25.26
CA ASN A 220 -35.32 0.04 25.85
C ASN A 220 -34.71 -0.99 24.89
N SER A 221 -34.30 -0.57 23.68
CA SER A 221 -33.69 -1.45 22.67
C SER A 221 -34.56 -2.65 22.27
N PHE A 222 -35.90 -2.49 22.23
CA PHE A 222 -36.83 -3.56 21.84
C PHE A 222 -36.89 -3.77 20.31
N TYR A 223 -35.77 -3.70 19.62
CA TYR A 223 -35.67 -3.89 18.17
C TYR A 223 -34.39 -4.62 17.81
N GLU A 224 -34.43 -5.41 16.75
CA GLU A 224 -33.26 -6.14 16.28
C GLU A 224 -32.25 -5.19 15.65
N ILE A 225 -30.95 -5.44 15.87
CA ILE A 225 -29.88 -4.79 15.12
C ILE A 225 -29.88 -5.40 13.72
N ASN A 226 -30.50 -4.68 12.79
CA ASN A 226 -30.48 -4.95 11.37
C ASN A 226 -30.47 -3.63 10.61
N ILE A 227 -30.18 -3.68 9.31
CA ILE A 227 -29.99 -2.46 8.52
C ILE A 227 -31.23 -1.54 8.50
N ASN A 228 -32.43 -2.11 8.43
CA ASN A 228 -33.67 -1.32 8.36
C ASN A 228 -33.89 -0.54 9.65
N ASN A 229 -33.76 -1.21 10.79
CA ASN A 229 -33.92 -0.58 12.10
C ASN A 229 -32.80 0.43 12.39
N ILE A 230 -31.55 0.12 12.05
CA ILE A 230 -30.43 1.07 12.22
C ILE A 230 -30.66 2.34 11.39
N CYS A 231 -31.03 2.20 10.11
CA CYS A 231 -31.39 3.32 9.25
C CYS A 231 -32.52 4.15 9.86
N LEU A 232 -33.57 3.50 10.35
CA LEU A 232 -34.70 4.19 10.96
C LEU A 232 -34.29 5.00 12.19
N MET A 233 -33.47 4.45 13.08
CA MET A 233 -33.01 5.16 14.27
C MET A 233 -32.08 6.33 13.91
N LEU A 234 -31.23 6.16 12.89
CA LEU A 234 -30.39 7.24 12.37
C LEU A 234 -31.23 8.36 11.74
N GLU A 235 -32.28 8.03 11.01
CA GLU A 235 -33.21 9.01 10.43
C GLU A 235 -33.96 9.80 11.51
N VAL A 236 -34.59 9.07 12.43
CA VAL A 236 -35.55 9.65 13.38
C VAL A 236 -34.87 10.32 14.57
N GLU A 237 -33.93 9.61 15.23
CA GLU A 237 -33.36 10.03 16.52
C GLU A 237 -32.05 10.79 16.37
N TYR A 238 -31.31 10.56 15.27
CA TYR A 238 -30.10 11.31 14.92
C TYR A 238 -30.35 12.42 13.90
N HIS A 239 -31.57 12.51 13.33
CA HIS A 239 -31.99 13.52 12.35
C HIS A 239 -31.12 13.53 11.08
N ILE A 240 -30.77 12.34 10.57
CA ILE A 240 -29.96 12.18 9.37
C ILE A 240 -30.86 12.04 8.14
N GLU A 241 -30.78 12.99 7.21
CA GLU A 241 -31.63 13.00 6.02
C GLU A 241 -31.13 12.06 4.91
N ASN A 242 -29.81 11.92 4.74
CA ASN A 242 -29.21 11.11 3.68
C ASN A 242 -28.67 9.80 4.23
N ILE A 243 -29.54 8.78 4.27
CA ILE A 243 -29.23 7.47 4.84
C ILE A 243 -28.19 6.70 4.02
N GLU A 244 -28.20 6.82 2.69
CA GLU A 244 -27.21 6.12 1.84
C GLU A 244 -25.77 6.56 2.16
N ASP A 245 -25.55 7.87 2.34
CA ASP A 245 -24.24 8.37 2.76
C ASP A 245 -23.99 8.12 4.25
N ALA A 246 -25.03 8.13 5.09
CA ALA A 246 -24.91 7.81 6.51
C ALA A 246 -24.35 6.41 6.76
N LEU A 247 -24.76 5.43 5.94
CA LEU A 247 -24.28 4.05 6.05
C LEU A 247 -22.79 3.91 5.77
N LYS A 248 -22.21 4.78 4.95
CA LYS A 248 -20.75 4.81 4.73
C LYS A 248 -19.99 5.28 5.97
N GLN A 249 -20.63 5.98 6.90
CA GLN A 249 -20.04 6.54 8.12
C GLN A 249 -20.82 6.08 9.37
N CYS A 250 -21.45 4.91 9.28
CA CYS A 250 -22.45 4.45 10.23
C CYS A 250 -21.90 4.43 11.66
N ILE A 251 -20.73 3.84 11.83
CA ILE A 251 -20.06 3.73 13.13
C ILE A 251 -19.76 5.14 13.66
N SER A 252 -19.16 5.99 12.83
CA SER A 252 -18.80 7.36 13.23
C SER A 252 -20.00 8.19 13.66
N LEU A 253 -21.13 8.03 12.97
CA LEU A 253 -22.39 8.72 13.28
C LEU A 253 -22.99 8.22 14.59
N ILE A 254 -23.05 6.92 14.81
CA ILE A 254 -23.56 6.33 16.06
C ILE A 254 -22.73 6.84 17.25
N TYR A 255 -21.39 6.81 17.14
CA TYR A 255 -20.47 7.23 18.19
C TYR A 255 -20.35 8.75 18.34
N SER A 256 -20.85 9.54 17.39
CA SER A 256 -20.90 11.00 17.53
C SER A 256 -21.87 11.48 18.63
N GLN A 257 -22.84 10.64 19.01
CA GLN A 257 -23.82 10.93 20.07
C GLN A 257 -23.83 9.80 21.10
N PRO A 258 -22.84 9.73 22.01
CA PRO A 258 -22.72 8.63 22.98
C PRO A 258 -23.87 8.56 24.01
N GLU A 259 -24.66 9.64 24.16
CA GLU A 259 -25.84 9.69 25.04
C GLU A 259 -27.07 9.00 24.45
N GLN A 260 -27.09 8.76 23.13
CA GLN A 260 -28.20 8.10 22.46
C GLN A 260 -28.27 6.60 22.84
N PRO A 261 -29.47 6.05 23.10
CA PRO A 261 -29.67 4.63 23.39
C PRO A 261 -29.04 3.69 22.35
N LEU A 262 -29.12 4.05 21.07
CA LEU A 262 -28.54 3.26 19.98
C LEU A 262 -27.04 3.00 20.18
N CYS A 263 -26.28 4.01 20.63
CA CYS A 263 -24.83 3.91 20.79
C CYS A 263 -24.46 2.83 21.81
N LYS A 264 -25.13 2.82 22.97
CA LYS A 264 -24.91 1.79 24.00
C LYS A 264 -25.35 0.41 23.52
N TYR A 265 -26.50 0.34 22.83
CA TYR A 265 -27.03 -0.93 22.33
C TYR A 265 -26.08 -1.58 21.31
N VAL A 266 -25.52 -0.78 20.41
CA VAL A 266 -24.53 -1.19 19.41
C VAL A 266 -23.21 -1.60 20.07
N GLN A 267 -22.72 -0.85 21.06
CA GLN A 267 -21.49 -1.20 21.80
C GLN A 267 -21.57 -2.60 22.44
N GLU A 268 -22.73 -2.98 22.97
CA GLU A 268 -22.95 -4.30 23.56
C GLU A 268 -23.11 -5.43 22.53
N ASN A 269 -23.33 -5.08 21.25
CA ASN A 269 -23.70 -6.03 20.18
C ASN A 269 -23.01 -5.69 18.84
N MET A 270 -21.74 -5.29 18.89
CA MET A 270 -21.00 -4.78 17.73
C MET A 270 -20.98 -5.77 16.55
N ASP A 271 -20.86 -7.06 16.82
CA ASP A 271 -20.79 -8.11 15.79
C ASP A 271 -22.06 -8.13 14.90
N LEU A 272 -23.23 -7.92 15.49
CA LEU A 272 -24.52 -7.84 14.76
C LEU A 272 -24.60 -6.58 13.88
N LEU A 273 -24.07 -5.46 14.36
CA LEU A 273 -23.98 -4.25 13.53
C LEU A 273 -23.05 -4.52 12.34
N MET A 274 -21.88 -5.12 12.58
CA MET A 274 -20.92 -5.44 11.54
C MET A 274 -21.52 -6.39 10.49
N GLU A 275 -22.20 -7.45 10.90
CA GLU A 275 -22.94 -8.35 10.02
C GLU A 275 -23.94 -7.56 9.14
N SER A 276 -24.72 -6.66 9.77
CA SER A 276 -25.74 -5.86 9.09
C SER A 276 -25.16 -4.92 8.04
N ILE A 277 -24.12 -4.16 8.38
CA ILE A 277 -23.52 -3.18 7.45
C ILE A 277 -22.66 -3.84 6.37
N LEU A 278 -21.98 -4.95 6.69
CA LEU A 278 -21.16 -5.69 5.72
C LEU A 278 -22.01 -6.52 4.74
N GLY A 279 -23.25 -6.85 5.12
CA GLY A 279 -24.25 -7.49 4.25
C GLY A 279 -24.67 -6.62 3.06
N ILE A 280 -24.46 -5.29 3.13
CA ILE A 280 -24.67 -4.39 2.00
C ILE A 280 -23.55 -4.62 0.99
N GLN A 281 -23.91 -5.11 -0.20
CA GLN A 281 -22.95 -5.32 -1.27
C GLN A 281 -22.44 -3.97 -1.80
N GLU A 282 -21.14 -3.91 -2.11
CA GLU A 282 -20.47 -2.76 -2.75
C GLU A 282 -20.37 -1.46 -1.93
N SER A 283 -20.80 -1.43 -0.66
CA SER A 283 -20.65 -0.24 0.18
C SER A 283 -19.20 -0.02 0.62
N GLU A 284 -18.69 1.19 0.37
CA GLU A 284 -17.40 1.66 0.87
C GLU A 284 -17.59 2.35 2.22
N PHE A 285 -16.65 2.15 3.15
CA PHE A 285 -16.68 2.81 4.46
C PHE A 285 -15.77 4.03 4.48
N THR A 286 -16.25 5.11 5.08
CA THR A 286 -15.58 6.41 5.22
C THR A 286 -15.64 6.90 6.66
N ASP A 287 -15.78 5.98 7.62
CA ASP A 287 -15.69 6.27 9.04
C ASP A 287 -14.39 7.01 9.40
N ARG A 288 -14.42 7.82 10.46
CA ARG A 288 -13.24 8.54 10.94
C ARG A 288 -12.17 7.54 11.37
N SER A 289 -10.89 7.91 11.19
CA SER A 289 -9.76 7.04 11.55
C SER A 289 -9.86 6.52 12.99
N THR A 290 -10.22 7.37 13.95
CA THR A 290 -10.34 6.99 15.37
C THR A 290 -11.42 5.93 15.60
N ASP A 291 -12.54 6.04 14.90
CA ASP A 291 -13.66 5.10 15.03
C ASP A 291 -13.31 3.78 14.33
N ALA A 292 -12.68 3.85 13.16
CA ALA A 292 -12.18 2.66 12.46
C ALA A 292 -11.15 1.87 13.29
N VAL A 293 -10.21 2.56 13.96
CA VAL A 293 -9.25 1.94 14.88
C VAL A 293 -9.95 1.18 16.00
N MET A 294 -10.96 1.81 16.63
CA MET A 294 -11.74 1.17 17.69
C MET A 294 -12.40 -0.12 17.21
N ILE A 295 -12.98 -0.14 16.00
CA ILE A 295 -13.58 -1.34 15.40
C ILE A 295 -12.54 -2.43 15.14
N ILE A 296 -11.39 -2.06 14.57
CA ILE A 296 -10.33 -3.02 14.23
C ILE A 296 -9.77 -3.69 15.49
N ASN A 297 -9.65 -2.95 16.59
CA ASN A 297 -9.14 -3.47 17.85
C ASN A 297 -10.19 -4.14 18.76
N ASP A 298 -11.48 -4.10 18.42
CA ASP A 298 -12.53 -4.64 19.31
C ASP A 298 -12.51 -6.17 19.34
N ASP A 299 -12.16 -6.77 20.47
CA ASP A 299 -12.11 -8.22 20.67
C ASP A 299 -13.47 -8.93 20.51
N ASN A 300 -14.59 -8.20 20.57
CA ASN A 300 -15.93 -8.76 20.41
C ASN A 300 -16.36 -8.91 18.95
N ILE A 301 -15.60 -8.36 18.00
CA ILE A 301 -15.89 -8.43 16.57
C ILE A 301 -15.11 -9.58 15.95
N SER A 302 -15.81 -10.42 15.18
CA SER A 302 -15.17 -11.54 14.49
C SER A 302 -14.09 -11.10 13.50
N GLU A 303 -13.09 -11.97 13.33
CA GLU A 303 -11.98 -11.74 12.40
C GLU A 303 -12.41 -11.50 10.96
N GLU A 304 -13.40 -12.27 10.53
CA GLU A 304 -13.95 -12.17 9.18
C GLU A 304 -14.50 -10.76 8.93
N TYR A 305 -15.21 -10.19 9.90
CA TYR A 305 -15.77 -8.86 9.80
C TYR A 305 -14.72 -7.76 9.86
N LYS A 306 -13.70 -7.87 10.72
CA LYS A 306 -12.59 -6.90 10.77
C LYS A 306 -11.86 -6.83 9.44
N VAL A 307 -11.49 -7.99 8.87
CA VAL A 307 -10.80 -8.04 7.57
C VAL A 307 -11.69 -7.51 6.45
N ALA A 308 -12.98 -7.89 6.43
CA ALA A 308 -13.93 -7.38 5.44
C ALA A 308 -14.14 -5.85 5.54
N TYR A 309 -14.19 -5.32 6.77
CA TYR A 309 -14.28 -3.89 7.03
C TYR A 309 -13.02 -3.16 6.55
N ILE A 310 -11.83 -3.64 6.93
CA ILE A 310 -10.54 -3.11 6.47
C ILE A 310 -10.50 -3.09 4.93
N ALA A 311 -10.90 -4.17 4.27
CA ALA A 311 -10.88 -4.24 2.80
C ALA A 311 -11.74 -3.16 2.12
N ARG A 312 -12.84 -2.74 2.75
CA ARG A 312 -13.80 -1.75 2.21
C ARG A 312 -13.61 -0.32 2.75
N LEU A 313 -12.76 -0.13 3.76
CA LEU A 313 -12.47 1.18 4.35
C LEU A 313 -11.64 2.06 3.39
N LYS A 314 -12.15 3.24 3.04
CA LYS A 314 -11.46 4.25 2.23
C LYS A 314 -10.72 5.29 3.05
N THR A 315 -11.20 5.57 4.26
CA THR A 315 -10.47 6.45 5.18
C THR A 315 -9.11 5.85 5.47
N LEU A 316 -8.07 6.67 5.36
CA LEU A 316 -6.72 6.27 5.71
C LEU A 316 -6.59 6.29 7.24
N ILE A 317 -5.98 5.26 7.80
CA ILE A 317 -5.64 5.24 9.22
C ILE A 317 -4.50 6.23 9.48
N ASP A 318 -4.73 7.17 10.39
CA ASP A 318 -3.79 8.27 10.67
C ASP A 318 -2.54 7.79 11.42
N ILE A 319 -2.73 6.96 12.45
CA ILE A 319 -1.67 6.46 13.34
C ILE A 319 -1.74 4.93 13.35
N LEU A 320 -0.75 4.28 12.75
CA LEU A 320 -0.69 2.82 12.66
C LEU A 320 -0.37 2.15 14.02
N GLU A 321 0.32 2.88 14.90
CA GLU A 321 0.66 2.41 16.25
C GLU A 321 -0.60 2.11 17.07
N ASP A 322 -1.71 2.81 16.80
CA ASP A 322 -2.99 2.60 17.48
C ASP A 322 -3.67 1.28 17.09
N ILE A 323 -3.19 0.57 16.07
CA ILE A 323 -3.71 -0.77 15.71
C ILE A 323 -2.93 -1.82 16.50
N ASP A 324 -3.64 -2.54 17.38
CA ASP A 324 -3.01 -3.43 18.38
C ASP A 324 -2.33 -4.64 17.73
N GLU A 325 -2.97 -5.22 16.71
CA GLU A 325 -2.51 -6.45 16.10
C GLU A 325 -1.77 -6.25 14.77
N VAL A 326 -0.56 -6.84 14.70
CA VAL A 326 0.32 -6.77 13.52
C VAL A 326 -0.37 -7.25 12.24
N ARG A 327 -1.24 -8.26 12.31
CA ARG A 327 -1.97 -8.77 11.13
C ARG A 327 -2.80 -7.67 10.46
N TYR A 328 -3.51 -6.85 11.23
CA TYR A 328 -4.33 -5.79 10.67
C TYR A 328 -3.47 -4.62 10.19
N GLN A 329 -2.33 -4.37 10.85
CA GLN A 329 -1.33 -3.44 10.32
C GLN A 329 -0.84 -3.89 8.94
N THR A 330 -0.54 -5.18 8.76
CA THR A 330 -0.14 -5.77 7.48
C THR A 330 -1.24 -5.64 6.44
N GLU A 331 -2.50 -5.95 6.77
CA GLU A 331 -3.63 -5.78 5.86
C GLU A 331 -3.76 -4.32 5.40
N LEU A 332 -3.70 -3.37 6.35
CA LEU A 332 -3.77 -1.93 6.10
C LEU A 332 -2.62 -1.43 5.21
N ILE A 333 -1.38 -1.86 5.46
CA ILE A 333 -0.21 -1.51 4.63
C ILE A 333 -0.37 -2.07 3.21
N THR A 334 -0.79 -3.33 3.09
CA THR A 334 -0.94 -4.02 1.79
C THR A 334 -1.95 -3.32 0.88
N LYS A 335 -3.07 -2.86 1.44
CA LYS A 335 -4.09 -2.10 0.68
C LYS A 335 -3.80 -0.61 0.51
N LEU A 336 -2.67 -0.11 1.03
CA LEU A 336 -2.33 1.32 1.09
C LEU A 336 -3.34 2.15 1.90
N GLY A 337 -3.91 1.56 2.96
CA GLY A 337 -4.98 2.11 3.79
C GLY A 337 -4.49 2.94 4.99
N VAL A 338 -3.25 3.41 4.98
CA VAL A 338 -2.60 4.13 6.08
C VAL A 338 -2.07 5.45 5.55
N GLN A 339 -2.08 6.51 6.37
CA GLN A 339 -1.45 7.77 6.00
C GLN A 339 0.03 7.58 5.71
N TYR A 340 0.49 8.21 4.62
CA TYR A 340 1.87 8.09 4.15
C TYR A 340 2.81 8.97 4.96
N THR A 341 3.18 8.52 6.16
CA THR A 341 4.02 9.26 7.11
C THR A 341 5.26 8.44 7.51
N VAL A 342 6.28 9.12 8.05
CA VAL A 342 7.49 8.44 8.55
C VAL A 342 7.15 7.55 9.74
N GLU A 343 6.31 8.06 10.63
CA GLU A 343 5.87 7.41 11.85
C GLU A 343 5.21 6.06 11.53
N ASN A 344 4.27 6.03 10.59
CA ASN A 344 3.58 4.79 10.19
C ASN A 344 4.51 3.79 9.49
N ILE A 345 5.42 4.27 8.64
CA ILE A 345 6.43 3.42 7.97
C ILE A 345 7.36 2.77 8.99
N LEU A 346 7.87 3.56 9.93
CA LEU A 346 8.82 3.09 10.93
C LEU A 346 8.15 2.23 12.01
N GLU A 347 6.88 2.49 12.34
CA GLU A 347 6.10 1.64 13.24
C GLU A 347 5.95 0.23 12.68
N TYR A 348 5.46 0.11 11.43
CA TYR A 348 5.35 -1.20 10.78
C TYR A 348 6.71 -1.88 10.62
N TYR A 349 7.72 -1.13 10.18
CA TYR A 349 9.09 -1.63 10.05
C TYR A 349 9.64 -2.13 11.40
N GLY A 350 9.37 -1.43 12.50
CA GLY A 350 9.84 -1.80 13.84
C GLY A 350 9.28 -3.15 14.31
N LYS A 351 8.04 -3.48 13.92
CA LYS A 351 7.35 -4.72 14.28
C LYS A 351 7.66 -5.89 13.32
N VAL A 352 7.71 -5.64 12.01
CA VAL A 352 7.75 -6.71 10.98
C VAL A 352 9.03 -6.69 10.13
N GLY A 353 9.68 -5.54 9.99
CA GLY A 353 10.83 -5.32 9.10
C GLY A 353 10.44 -4.80 7.71
N LEU A 354 11.41 -4.73 6.80
CA LEU A 354 11.21 -4.20 5.44
C LEU A 354 10.65 -5.29 4.51
N THR A 355 9.35 -5.58 4.66
CA THR A 355 8.65 -6.57 3.83
C THR A 355 8.34 -6.05 2.42
N ASP A 356 7.89 -6.93 1.53
CA ASP A 356 7.52 -6.55 0.18
C ASP A 356 6.33 -5.58 0.17
N GLU A 357 5.35 -5.80 1.04
CA GLU A 357 4.16 -4.96 1.22
C GLU A 357 4.56 -3.56 1.68
N LEU A 358 5.50 -3.45 2.64
CA LEU A 358 6.01 -2.15 3.07
C LEU A 358 6.79 -1.44 1.95
N VAL A 359 7.56 -2.18 1.14
CA VAL A 359 8.29 -1.60 0.01
C VAL A 359 7.32 -1.08 -1.06
N GLU A 360 6.24 -1.81 -1.34
CA GLU A 360 5.17 -1.35 -2.23
C GLU A 360 4.49 -0.10 -1.67
N PHE A 361 4.20 -0.07 -0.37
CA PHE A 361 3.66 1.12 0.31
C PHE A 361 4.59 2.34 0.17
N ILE A 362 5.89 2.18 0.47
CA ILE A 362 6.91 3.23 0.33
C ILE A 362 6.97 3.72 -1.14
N ASN A 363 6.96 2.80 -2.09
CA ASN A 363 7.01 3.15 -3.51
C ASN A 363 5.76 3.88 -4.01
N SER A 364 4.60 3.67 -3.37
CA SER A 364 3.33 4.29 -3.75
C SER A 364 3.23 5.79 -3.40
N GLY A 365 3.99 6.21 -2.38
CA GLY A 365 3.89 7.56 -1.85
C GLY A 365 4.43 8.63 -2.78
N ARG A 366 3.77 9.78 -2.81
CA ARG A 366 4.16 10.94 -3.65
C ARG A 366 4.92 12.01 -2.89
N GLU A 367 4.76 12.04 -1.58
CA GLU A 367 5.36 13.05 -0.71
C GLU A 367 6.82 12.74 -0.39
N TYR A 368 7.58 13.80 -0.10
CA TYR A 368 8.97 13.72 0.35
C TYR A 368 9.00 13.62 1.88
N LEU A 369 9.41 12.47 2.41
CA LEU A 369 9.40 12.23 3.85
C LEU A 369 10.69 12.67 4.55
N ASN A 370 10.56 13.20 5.78
CA ASN A 370 11.68 13.63 6.60
C ASN A 370 11.95 12.67 7.76
N TYR A 371 12.84 11.70 7.56
CA TYR A 371 13.19 10.68 8.56
C TYR A 371 13.95 11.24 9.76
N LYS A 372 14.48 12.47 9.69
CA LYS A 372 15.20 13.11 10.82
C LYS A 372 14.28 13.61 11.94
N VAL A 373 12.97 13.64 11.72
CA VAL A 373 12.00 14.08 12.74
C VAL A 373 11.87 13.04 13.86
N VAL A 374 12.16 11.77 13.56
CA VAL A 374 12.03 10.67 14.51
C VAL A 374 13.28 10.58 15.39
N SER A 375 13.07 10.49 16.70
CA SER A 375 14.14 10.49 17.72
C SER A 375 14.87 9.14 17.86
N ASN A 376 14.27 8.05 17.38
CA ASN A 376 14.83 6.71 17.50
C ASN A 376 15.89 6.44 16.40
N HIS A 377 17.12 6.89 16.64
CA HIS A 377 18.23 6.75 15.71
C HIS A 377 18.56 5.28 15.39
N ASP A 378 18.54 4.38 16.38
CA ASP A 378 18.83 2.95 16.18
C ASP A 378 17.82 2.27 15.22
N LEU A 379 16.55 2.68 15.28
CA LEU A 379 15.53 2.19 14.36
C LEU A 379 15.77 2.69 12.93
N ILE A 380 16.14 3.97 12.78
CA ILE A 380 16.44 4.57 11.47
C ILE A 380 17.68 3.94 10.84
N GLU A 381 18.73 3.67 11.62
CA GLU A 381 19.93 2.99 11.14
C GLU A 381 19.63 1.58 10.65
N ARG A 382 18.86 0.81 11.43
CA ARG A 382 18.40 -0.52 11.01
C ARG A 382 17.53 -0.45 9.75
N PHE A 383 16.59 0.49 9.69
CA PHE A 383 15.74 0.72 8.51
C PHE A 383 16.58 0.99 7.27
N TRP A 384 17.52 1.93 7.37
CA TRP A 384 18.43 2.26 6.29
C TRP A 384 19.29 1.06 5.87
N SER A 385 19.80 0.26 6.81
CA SER A 385 20.60 -0.93 6.52
C SER A 385 19.86 -2.00 5.70
N GLN A 386 18.52 -2.02 5.75
CA GLN A 386 17.72 -2.87 4.88
C GLN A 386 17.39 -2.17 3.56
N CYS A 387 17.09 -0.87 3.59
CA CYS A 387 16.83 -0.06 2.40
C CYS A 387 18.02 -0.04 1.42
N ILE A 388 19.26 0.00 1.94
CA ILE A 388 20.49 0.11 1.14
C ILE A 388 20.65 -1.06 0.15
N SER A 389 20.32 -2.28 0.59
CA SER A 389 20.47 -3.50 -0.21
C SER A 389 19.16 -4.02 -0.81
N ASN A 390 18.04 -3.32 -0.58
CA ASN A 390 16.74 -3.72 -1.09
C ASN A 390 16.71 -3.59 -2.62
N LYS A 391 16.15 -4.57 -3.34
CA LYS A 391 16.09 -4.56 -4.83
C LYS A 391 14.80 -3.98 -5.41
N LYS A 392 13.74 -3.88 -4.61
CA LYS A 392 12.38 -3.49 -5.04
C LYS A 392 12.06 -2.02 -4.79
N LEU A 393 12.75 -1.36 -3.86
CA LEU A 393 12.65 0.09 -3.66
C LEU A 393 13.08 0.81 -4.95
N THR A 394 12.20 1.65 -5.46
CA THR A 394 12.44 2.46 -6.66
C THR A 394 13.64 3.38 -6.46
N LEU A 395 14.34 3.73 -7.55
CA LEU A 395 15.51 4.60 -7.48
C LEU A 395 15.18 6.00 -6.94
N HIS A 396 13.98 6.51 -7.26
CA HIS A 396 13.51 7.79 -6.74
C HIS A 396 13.33 7.74 -5.21
N LYS A 397 12.58 6.76 -4.68
CA LYS A 397 12.37 6.62 -3.24
C LYS A 397 13.64 6.26 -2.47
N TYR A 398 14.48 5.43 -3.06
CA TYR A 398 15.81 5.14 -2.52
C TYR A 398 16.62 6.43 -2.30
N ARG A 399 16.70 7.29 -3.34
CA ARG A 399 17.42 8.56 -3.27
C ARG A 399 16.79 9.52 -2.26
N GLU A 400 15.47 9.59 -2.21
CA GLU A 400 14.73 10.40 -1.24
C GLU A 400 15.06 10.00 0.20
N ILE A 401 14.95 8.71 0.53
CA ILE A 401 15.26 8.17 1.86
C ILE A 401 16.73 8.43 2.21
N LEU A 402 17.65 8.18 1.28
CA LEU A 402 19.09 8.45 1.45
C LEU A 402 19.35 9.91 1.82
N LEU A 403 18.78 10.84 1.06
CA LEU A 403 18.98 12.28 1.28
C LEU A 403 18.34 12.74 2.59
N SER A 404 17.21 12.16 2.96
CA SER A 404 16.50 12.48 4.18
C SER A 404 17.28 12.03 5.42
N ILE A 405 17.65 10.74 5.48
CA ILE A 405 18.42 10.17 6.59
C ILE A 405 19.82 10.79 6.67
N SER A 406 20.47 10.98 5.51
CA SER A 406 21.85 11.46 5.39
C SER A 406 22.84 10.64 6.24
N PRO A 407 22.97 9.32 5.99
CA PRO A 407 23.89 8.46 6.76
C PRO A 407 25.33 8.95 6.64
N SER A 408 26.09 8.86 7.73
CA SER A 408 27.51 9.21 7.76
C SER A 408 28.35 7.94 7.81
N TYR A 409 29.28 7.79 6.88
CA TYR A 409 30.19 6.65 6.81
C TYR A 409 31.63 7.12 7.03
N SER A 410 32.30 6.53 8.02
CA SER A 410 33.76 6.62 8.14
C SER A 410 34.47 5.67 7.16
N MET A 411 33.85 4.52 6.89
CA MET A 411 34.24 3.51 5.93
C MET A 411 32.97 2.95 5.29
N PHE A 412 33.02 2.55 4.02
CA PHE A 412 31.90 1.89 3.36
C PHE A 412 32.29 0.47 2.93
N ASP A 413 31.58 -0.52 3.47
CA ASP A 413 31.84 -1.96 3.29
C ASP A 413 30.55 -2.78 3.04
N THR A 414 29.46 -2.11 2.65
CA THR A 414 28.15 -2.77 2.45
C THR A 414 28.12 -3.61 1.16
N VAL A 415 28.10 -4.93 1.31
CA VAL A 415 28.00 -5.90 0.20
C VAL A 415 26.55 -6.04 -0.28
N GLY A 416 26.37 -6.26 -1.58
CA GLY A 416 25.07 -6.64 -2.16
C GLY A 416 24.15 -5.46 -2.52
N VAL A 417 24.67 -4.24 -2.50
CA VAL A 417 23.96 -3.05 -2.99
C VAL A 417 23.81 -3.15 -4.51
N PRO A 418 22.60 -2.96 -5.08
CA PRO A 418 22.41 -2.93 -6.52
C PRO A 418 23.26 -1.84 -7.21
N TYR A 419 23.79 -2.11 -8.40
CA TYR A 419 24.71 -1.20 -9.12
C TYR A 419 24.13 0.18 -9.41
N ASP A 420 22.86 0.25 -9.76
CA ASP A 420 22.11 1.50 -9.97
C ASP A 420 22.00 2.33 -8.68
N LYS A 421 21.77 1.68 -7.54
CA LYS A 421 21.75 2.31 -6.20
C LYS A 421 23.13 2.72 -5.71
N MET A 422 24.15 1.93 -6.02
CA MET A 422 25.53 2.30 -5.75
C MET A 422 25.94 3.55 -6.55
N GLY A 423 25.51 3.64 -7.81
CA GLY A 423 25.67 4.85 -8.62
C GLY A 423 25.05 6.09 -7.96
N ILE A 424 23.89 5.96 -7.30
CA ILE A 424 23.28 7.06 -6.53
C ILE A 424 24.15 7.44 -5.33
N LEU A 425 24.64 6.47 -4.54
CA LEU A 425 25.51 6.73 -3.38
C LEU A 425 26.79 7.48 -3.79
N ILE A 426 27.40 7.09 -4.91
CA ILE A 426 28.58 7.74 -5.49
C ILE A 426 28.24 9.17 -5.93
N LYS A 427 27.17 9.33 -6.72
CA LYS A 427 26.75 10.63 -7.26
C LYS A 427 26.41 11.65 -6.17
N GLU A 428 25.72 11.22 -5.12
CA GLU A 428 25.36 12.05 -3.97
C GLU A 428 26.50 12.19 -2.94
N LYS A 429 27.67 11.59 -3.21
CA LYS A 429 28.92 11.72 -2.43
C LYS A 429 28.86 11.17 -0.99
N TYR A 430 28.00 10.19 -0.73
CA TYR A 430 27.90 9.55 0.59
C TYR A 430 29.02 8.55 0.88
N ILE A 431 29.69 8.03 -0.15
CA ILE A 431 30.78 7.06 0.02
C ILE A 431 32.10 7.82 0.30
N PRO A 432 32.77 7.62 1.45
CA PRO A 432 34.04 8.25 1.77
C PRO A 432 35.18 7.69 0.91
N MET A 433 36.23 8.47 0.66
CA MET A 433 37.44 7.99 -0.03
C MET A 433 38.53 7.64 0.98
N THR A 434 38.42 6.43 1.55
CA THR A 434 39.45 5.83 2.41
C THR A 434 40.14 4.67 1.71
N GLU A 435 41.31 4.25 2.19
CA GLU A 435 42.03 3.11 1.62
C GLU A 435 41.18 1.83 1.64
N GLU A 436 40.53 1.55 2.76
CA GLU A 436 39.69 0.37 2.92
C GLU A 436 38.45 0.42 2.01
N THR A 437 37.82 1.60 1.89
CA THR A 437 36.67 1.78 1.01
C THR A 437 37.07 1.62 -0.46
N LEU A 438 38.23 2.13 -0.86
CA LEU A 438 38.76 1.97 -2.22
C LEU A 438 39.03 0.49 -2.54
N LEU A 439 39.67 -0.25 -1.62
CA LEU A 439 39.89 -1.70 -1.77
C LEU A 439 38.56 -2.45 -1.88
N PHE A 440 37.58 -2.09 -1.06
CA PHE A 440 36.24 -2.67 -1.11
C PHE A 440 35.56 -2.43 -2.47
N MET A 441 35.61 -1.20 -2.99
CA MET A 441 35.02 -0.84 -4.30
C MET A 441 35.69 -1.59 -5.45
N ARG A 442 37.02 -1.72 -5.45
CA ARG A 442 37.78 -2.52 -6.43
C ARG A 442 37.34 -3.99 -6.44
N GLN A 443 37.09 -4.57 -5.27
CA GLN A 443 36.76 -5.98 -5.15
C GLN A 443 35.30 -6.29 -5.51
N ASN A 444 34.36 -5.39 -5.20
CA ASN A 444 32.92 -5.69 -5.24
C ASN A 444 32.14 -4.93 -6.32
N TYR A 445 32.66 -3.80 -6.80
CA TYR A 445 31.95 -2.86 -7.71
C TYR A 445 32.83 -2.40 -8.87
N GLU A 446 33.53 -3.34 -9.48
CA GLU A 446 34.52 -3.13 -10.54
C GLU A 446 34.02 -2.26 -11.71
N SER A 447 32.77 -2.44 -12.17
CA SER A 447 32.23 -1.70 -13.33
C SER A 447 31.97 -0.22 -13.08
N ILE A 448 31.83 0.20 -11.82
CA ILE A 448 31.55 1.59 -11.42
C ILE A 448 32.67 2.19 -10.56
N LYS A 449 33.79 1.46 -10.37
CA LYS A 449 34.94 1.95 -9.59
C LYS A 449 35.49 3.26 -10.13
N MET A 450 35.51 3.42 -11.46
CA MET A 450 36.04 4.62 -12.09
C MET A 450 35.14 5.83 -11.86
N ASP A 451 33.81 5.66 -11.85
CA ASP A 451 32.88 6.74 -11.50
C ASP A 451 33.11 7.22 -10.05
N TYR A 452 33.36 6.29 -9.14
CA TYR A 452 33.71 6.58 -7.75
C TYR A 452 35.05 7.33 -7.62
N ILE A 453 36.10 6.82 -8.27
CA ILE A 453 37.43 7.43 -8.27
C ILE A 453 37.39 8.85 -8.87
N ILE A 454 36.77 9.01 -10.03
CA ILE A 454 36.68 10.31 -10.73
C ILE A 454 35.82 11.28 -9.92
N GLY A 455 34.70 10.84 -9.37
CA GLY A 455 33.82 11.66 -8.53
C GLY A 455 34.50 12.22 -7.28
N LYS A 456 35.57 11.57 -6.83
CA LYS A 456 36.37 11.95 -5.65
C LYS A 456 37.87 12.06 -5.95
N ILE A 457 38.21 12.52 -7.16
CA ILE A 457 39.58 12.48 -7.66
C ILE A 457 40.61 13.16 -6.74
N TYR A 458 40.26 14.28 -6.11
CA TYR A 458 41.17 14.99 -5.21
C TYR A 458 41.45 14.24 -3.91
N GLU A 459 40.48 13.50 -3.38
CA GLU A 459 40.67 12.63 -2.23
C GLU A 459 41.50 11.40 -2.65
N TYR A 460 41.20 10.82 -3.81
CA TYR A 460 41.91 9.67 -4.37
C TYR A 460 43.41 9.95 -4.52
N VAL A 461 43.79 11.10 -5.07
CA VAL A 461 45.21 11.50 -5.25
C VAL A 461 46.00 11.47 -3.94
N ASN A 462 45.36 11.74 -2.80
CA ASN A 462 46.06 11.76 -1.52
C ASN A 462 46.32 10.35 -0.97
N ILE A 463 45.49 9.37 -1.35
CA ILE A 463 45.60 7.98 -0.85
C ILE A 463 46.22 7.03 -1.88
N ALA A 464 46.20 7.38 -3.17
CA ALA A 464 46.75 6.58 -4.27
C ALA A 464 48.27 6.67 -4.33
N THR A 465 48.94 6.28 -3.25
CA THR A 465 50.39 6.27 -3.10
C THR A 465 50.90 4.86 -2.87
N GLY A 466 52.13 4.57 -3.30
CA GLY A 466 52.76 3.26 -3.11
C GLY A 466 51.88 2.08 -3.58
N SER A 467 51.54 1.16 -2.67
CA SER A 467 50.73 -0.03 -2.99
C SER A 467 49.27 0.27 -3.35
N MET A 468 48.77 1.48 -3.05
CA MET A 468 47.41 1.88 -3.37
C MET A 468 47.27 2.49 -4.76
N ALA A 469 48.39 2.88 -5.38
CA ALA A 469 48.42 3.37 -6.75
C ALA A 469 48.25 2.21 -7.75
N SER A 470 47.25 2.30 -8.63
CA SER A 470 47.03 1.32 -9.70
C SER A 470 47.36 1.91 -11.06
N ALA A 471 48.32 1.32 -11.76
CA ALA A 471 48.70 1.75 -13.10
C ALA A 471 47.56 1.62 -14.13
N GLU A 472 46.62 0.70 -13.92
CA GLU A 472 45.43 0.55 -14.77
C GLU A 472 44.47 1.73 -14.57
N GLU A 473 44.11 2.02 -13.31
CA GLU A 473 43.22 3.13 -12.98
C GLU A 473 43.82 4.48 -13.39
N ILE A 474 45.14 4.65 -13.22
CA ILE A 474 45.82 5.87 -13.64
C ILE A 474 45.76 6.03 -15.16
N LYS A 475 45.97 4.96 -15.94
CA LYS A 475 45.84 5.03 -17.41
C LYS A 475 44.45 5.47 -17.83
N ASP A 476 43.41 4.99 -17.16
CA ASP A 476 42.03 5.42 -17.42
C ASP A 476 41.82 6.90 -17.04
N ILE A 477 42.34 7.34 -15.89
CA ILE A 477 42.28 8.75 -15.44
C ILE A 477 42.97 9.69 -16.44
N LEU A 478 44.06 9.28 -17.08
CA LEU A 478 44.75 10.13 -18.07
C LEU A 478 43.83 10.52 -19.24
N LEU A 479 42.85 9.68 -19.57
CA LEU A 479 41.88 9.91 -20.64
C LEU A 479 40.68 10.77 -20.18
N CYS A 480 40.49 10.96 -18.87
CA CYS A 480 39.40 11.74 -18.31
C CYS A 480 39.68 13.25 -18.29
N GLU A 481 38.62 14.05 -18.15
CA GLU A 481 38.69 15.51 -17.97
C GLU A 481 39.13 15.89 -16.54
N VAL A 482 40.40 15.61 -16.25
CA VAL A 482 41.06 15.92 -14.97
C VAL A 482 42.25 16.84 -15.23
N THR A 483 42.60 17.70 -14.27
CA THR A 483 43.72 18.62 -14.39
C THR A 483 45.04 17.88 -14.54
N ASP A 484 45.95 18.46 -15.33
CA ASP A 484 47.26 17.86 -15.57
C ASP A 484 48.09 17.76 -14.29
N GLU A 485 47.92 18.69 -13.34
CA GLU A 485 48.59 18.62 -12.02
C GLU A 485 48.23 17.36 -11.25
N VAL A 486 46.95 16.98 -11.26
CA VAL A 486 46.46 15.75 -10.62
C VAL A 486 47.00 14.52 -11.35
N LYS A 487 46.91 14.51 -12.68
CA LYS A 487 47.42 13.41 -13.51
C LYS A 487 48.92 13.20 -13.28
N ILE A 488 49.71 14.27 -13.22
CA ILE A 488 51.16 14.20 -12.97
C ILE A 488 51.47 13.64 -11.58
N LYS A 489 50.74 14.06 -10.53
CA LYS A 489 50.93 13.49 -9.18
C LYS A 489 50.70 11.97 -9.17
N LEU A 490 49.64 11.51 -9.83
CA LEU A 490 49.35 10.08 -9.92
C LEU A 490 50.39 9.32 -10.74
N LEU A 491 50.91 9.92 -11.82
CA LEU A 491 51.98 9.34 -12.62
C LEU A 491 53.29 9.18 -11.82
N ASP A 492 53.56 10.05 -10.86
CA ASP A 492 54.74 10.01 -9.98
C ASP A 492 54.73 8.79 -9.05
N GLU A 493 53.54 8.28 -8.72
CA GLU A 493 53.33 7.15 -7.80
C GLU A 493 53.48 5.78 -8.49
N ILE A 494 53.60 5.75 -9.82
CA ILE A 494 53.76 4.50 -10.59
C ILE A 494 55.10 4.43 -11.30
N VAL A 495 55.65 3.22 -11.37
CA VAL A 495 56.91 2.92 -12.08
C VAL A 495 56.67 2.31 -13.46
N GLU A 496 55.44 1.88 -13.69
CA GLU A 496 54.95 1.24 -14.89
C GLU A 496 55.16 2.13 -16.11
N LYS A 497 55.38 1.46 -17.25
CA LYS A 497 55.55 2.14 -18.52
C LYS A 497 54.21 2.46 -19.16
N ILE A 498 54.10 3.66 -19.71
CA ILE A 498 52.92 4.22 -20.34
C ILE A 498 53.24 4.56 -21.78
N SER A 499 52.35 4.11 -22.66
CA SER A 499 52.37 4.45 -24.08
C SER A 499 51.78 5.84 -24.27
N ILE A 500 52.43 6.67 -25.07
CA ILE A 500 51.95 7.99 -25.52
C ILE A 500 51.54 7.96 -26.99
N VAL A 501 51.86 6.88 -27.70
CA VAL A 501 51.50 6.69 -29.09
C VAL A 501 50.00 6.46 -29.23
N ASP A 502 49.40 7.13 -30.22
CA ASP A 502 47.98 7.05 -30.54
C ASP A 502 47.06 7.46 -29.36
N GLN A 503 47.58 8.29 -28.43
CA GLN A 503 46.87 8.84 -27.27
C GLN A 503 46.67 10.35 -27.39
N ASN A 504 45.55 10.87 -26.86
CA ASN A 504 45.20 12.30 -26.88
C ASN A 504 45.59 13.01 -25.56
N TYR A 505 46.84 12.84 -25.12
CA TYR A 505 47.33 13.51 -23.91
C TYR A 505 47.78 14.96 -24.19
N SER A 506 47.76 15.80 -23.16
CA SER A 506 48.33 17.15 -23.24
C SER A 506 49.86 17.11 -23.32
N ASP A 507 50.46 18.20 -23.79
CA ASP A 507 51.92 18.33 -23.90
C ASP A 507 52.63 18.17 -22.54
N GLU A 508 52.02 18.68 -21.47
CA GLU A 508 52.49 18.54 -20.08
C GLU A 508 52.61 17.07 -19.68
N ILE A 509 51.56 16.29 -19.92
CA ILE A 509 51.50 14.86 -19.62
C ILE A 509 52.48 14.07 -20.48
N ILE A 510 52.53 14.34 -21.79
CA ILE A 510 53.47 13.68 -22.71
C ILE A 510 54.91 13.92 -22.25
N VAL A 511 55.27 15.17 -21.94
CA VAL A 511 56.61 15.52 -21.46
C VAL A 511 56.96 14.81 -20.16
N TYR A 512 56.01 14.67 -19.23
CA TYR A 512 56.24 13.95 -17.98
C TYR A 512 56.48 12.44 -18.24
N ILE A 513 55.61 11.81 -19.04
CA ILE A 513 55.74 10.38 -19.38
C ILE A 513 57.07 10.12 -20.09
N LEU A 514 57.47 10.96 -21.04
CA LEU A 514 58.77 10.85 -21.73
C LEU A 514 59.97 10.84 -20.77
N LYS A 515 59.88 11.53 -19.63
CA LYS A 515 60.97 11.62 -18.65
C LYS A 515 61.01 10.44 -17.70
N ASN A 516 59.85 9.96 -17.25
CA ASN A 516 59.74 9.06 -16.10
C ASN A 516 59.17 7.67 -16.47
N ASN A 517 58.09 7.66 -17.27
CA ASN A 517 57.26 6.47 -17.49
C ASN A 517 57.25 5.96 -18.93
N LEU A 518 58.17 6.39 -19.80
CA LEU A 518 58.13 6.02 -21.22
C LEU A 518 58.20 4.51 -21.47
N ASP A 519 57.24 4.00 -22.25
CA ASP A 519 57.35 2.69 -22.89
C ASP A 519 58.30 2.75 -24.10
N ASN A 520 59.43 2.04 -24.02
CA ASN A 520 60.44 2.03 -25.08
C ASN A 520 59.92 1.44 -26.41
N ARG A 521 58.79 0.71 -26.40
CA ARG A 521 58.14 0.23 -27.63
C ARG A 521 57.59 1.37 -28.49
N ASP A 522 57.37 2.54 -27.91
CA ASP A 522 56.88 3.73 -28.63
C ASP A 522 57.98 4.41 -29.44
N LEU A 523 59.26 4.19 -29.12
CA LEU A 523 60.40 4.91 -29.71
C LEU A 523 60.37 4.95 -31.24
N PRO A 524 60.15 3.84 -31.99
CA PRO A 524 60.12 3.88 -33.44
C PRO A 524 59.04 4.83 -33.99
N LYS A 525 57.82 4.76 -33.45
CA LYS A 525 56.71 5.62 -33.86
C LYS A 525 56.92 7.07 -33.42
N LEU A 526 57.50 7.31 -32.24
CA LEU A 526 57.85 8.65 -31.77
C LEU A 526 58.86 9.34 -32.67
N PHE A 527 59.89 8.60 -33.11
CA PHE A 527 60.89 9.11 -34.02
C PHE A 527 60.34 9.33 -35.42
N GLN A 528 59.44 8.45 -35.89
CA GLN A 528 58.76 8.60 -37.18
C GLN A 528 57.86 9.85 -37.23
N ASN A 529 57.01 10.01 -36.20
CA ASN A 529 55.99 11.05 -36.14
C ASN A 529 56.46 12.33 -35.44
N TYR A 530 57.77 12.53 -35.30
CA TYR A 530 58.41 13.64 -34.58
C TYR A 530 57.80 15.02 -34.85
N LYS A 531 57.52 15.33 -36.13
CA LYS A 531 56.93 16.61 -36.56
C LYS A 531 55.51 16.86 -36.08
N ASN A 532 54.77 15.81 -35.72
CA ASN A 532 53.37 15.91 -35.32
C ASN A 532 53.22 16.39 -33.87
N TYR A 533 54.30 16.34 -33.08
CA TYR A 533 54.31 16.79 -31.70
C TYR A 533 54.65 18.27 -31.58
N SER A 534 54.27 18.91 -30.47
CA SER A 534 54.64 20.30 -30.21
C SER A 534 56.15 20.48 -30.00
N LEU A 535 56.64 21.71 -30.12
CA LEU A 535 58.05 22.04 -29.88
C LEU A 535 58.53 21.65 -28.48
N LYS A 536 57.64 21.65 -27.49
CA LYS A 536 57.95 21.28 -26.10
C LYS A 536 58.24 19.77 -26.01
N VAL A 537 57.38 18.96 -26.62
CA VAL A 537 57.51 17.49 -26.68
C VAL A 537 58.70 17.09 -27.55
N GLN A 538 58.87 17.71 -28.72
CA GLN A 538 59.98 17.47 -29.64
C GLN A 538 61.35 17.60 -28.95
N LYS A 539 61.53 18.61 -28.09
CA LYS A 539 62.78 18.79 -27.32
C LYS A 539 63.10 17.60 -26.42
N GLU A 540 62.11 16.98 -25.80
CA GLU A 540 62.32 15.78 -24.97
C GLU A 540 62.54 14.53 -25.81
N ILE A 541 61.82 14.37 -26.93
CA ILE A 541 62.07 13.29 -27.91
C ILE A 541 63.52 13.35 -28.40
N LEU A 542 64.06 14.52 -28.73
CA LEU A 542 65.46 14.68 -29.14
C LEU A 542 66.45 14.24 -28.06
N LYS A 543 66.20 14.56 -26.78
CA LYS A 543 67.05 14.08 -25.67
C LYS A 543 67.03 12.55 -25.57
N ILE A 544 65.89 11.93 -25.82
CA ILE A 544 65.75 10.46 -25.82
C ILE A 544 66.44 9.85 -27.05
N ALA A 545 66.27 10.44 -28.23
CA ALA A 545 66.95 10.02 -29.45
C ALA A 545 68.47 10.06 -29.28
N LYS A 546 68.99 11.12 -28.66
CA LYS A 546 70.41 11.26 -28.32
C LYS A 546 70.92 10.15 -27.42
N ARG A 547 70.18 9.79 -26.36
CA ARG A 547 70.53 8.67 -25.48
C ARG A 547 70.52 7.32 -26.20
N ASN A 548 69.69 7.18 -27.23
CA ASN A 548 69.51 5.96 -28.02
C ASN A 548 70.21 6.00 -29.39
N ILE A 549 71.20 6.89 -29.59
CA ILE A 549 71.84 7.08 -30.92
C ILE A 549 72.46 5.79 -31.47
N VAL A 550 72.98 4.92 -30.61
CA VAL A 550 73.57 3.64 -31.02
C VAL A 550 72.50 2.72 -31.62
N GLN A 551 71.31 2.65 -31.00
CA GLN A 551 70.19 1.86 -31.51
C GLN A 551 69.64 2.45 -32.82
N ILE A 552 69.52 3.78 -32.88
CA ILE A 552 69.14 4.50 -34.09
C ILE A 552 70.13 4.22 -35.24
N SER A 553 71.44 4.12 -34.93
CA SER A 553 72.48 3.85 -35.93
C SER A 553 72.49 2.40 -36.43
N THR A 554 71.83 1.47 -35.73
CA THR A 554 71.72 0.07 -36.17
C THR A 554 70.51 -0.20 -37.06
N ASP A 555 69.42 0.55 -36.92
CA ASP A 555 68.23 0.45 -37.77
C ASP A 555 67.57 1.83 -37.96
N PRO A 556 68.07 2.65 -38.90
CA PRO A 556 67.58 4.02 -39.08
C PRO A 556 66.26 4.10 -39.86
N LYS A 557 65.65 2.96 -40.20
CA LYS A 557 64.43 2.93 -41.02
C LYS A 557 63.28 3.58 -40.26
N ASN A 558 62.53 4.44 -40.96
CA ASN A 558 61.36 5.17 -40.46
C ASN A 558 61.65 6.25 -39.40
N ILE A 559 62.86 6.80 -39.33
CA ILE A 559 63.18 7.96 -38.47
C ILE A 559 62.95 9.26 -39.25
N ASN A 560 62.34 10.25 -38.61
CA ASN A 560 62.15 11.57 -39.22
C ASN A 560 63.49 12.28 -39.49
N ASN A 561 63.67 12.82 -40.70
CA ASN A 561 64.92 13.47 -41.13
C ASN A 561 65.35 14.63 -40.23
N ASP A 562 64.43 15.35 -39.59
CA ASP A 562 64.79 16.43 -38.68
C ASP A 562 65.50 15.94 -37.41
N ILE A 563 65.15 14.75 -36.90
CA ILE A 563 65.89 14.12 -35.79
C ILE A 563 67.32 13.83 -36.25
N ILE A 564 67.49 13.23 -37.43
CA ILE A 564 68.80 12.89 -37.99
C ILE A 564 69.66 14.14 -38.12
N ILE A 565 69.10 15.21 -38.68
CA ILE A 565 69.79 16.50 -38.85
C ILE A 565 70.25 17.06 -37.50
N GLU A 566 69.37 17.08 -36.50
CA GLU A 566 69.70 17.61 -35.18
C GLU A 566 70.75 16.76 -34.44
N LEU A 567 70.70 15.41 -34.57
CA LEU A 567 71.71 14.52 -34.01
C LEU A 567 73.09 14.68 -34.68
N LEU A 568 73.14 14.90 -36.00
CA LEU A 568 74.40 15.13 -36.71
C LEU A 568 75.05 16.48 -36.35
N LYS A 569 74.23 17.51 -36.08
CA LYS A 569 74.70 18.84 -35.66
C LYS A 569 75.13 18.89 -34.19
N ASP A 570 74.55 18.06 -33.31
CA ASP A 570 74.83 18.11 -31.87
C ASP A 570 76.28 17.70 -31.56
N THR A 571 77.11 18.68 -31.21
CA THR A 571 78.54 18.49 -30.90
C THR A 571 78.81 17.80 -29.57
N SER A 572 77.80 17.63 -28.72
CA SER A 572 77.94 16.89 -27.46
C SER A 572 77.73 15.38 -27.61
N ILE A 573 77.35 14.91 -28.80
CA ILE A 573 77.40 13.50 -29.18
C ILE A 573 78.81 13.17 -29.70
N SER A 574 79.31 11.97 -29.41
CA SER A 574 80.66 11.57 -29.84
C SER A 574 80.79 11.64 -31.37
N GLU A 575 81.96 12.08 -31.86
CA GLU A 575 82.23 12.16 -33.30
C GLU A 575 82.05 10.80 -33.97
N THR A 576 82.41 9.72 -33.27
CA THR A 576 82.27 8.34 -33.76
C THR A 576 80.81 7.93 -33.95
N ASP A 577 79.92 8.25 -33.00
CA ASP A 577 78.50 7.87 -33.10
C ASP A 577 77.78 8.65 -34.21
N ARG A 578 78.10 9.95 -34.37
CA ARG A 578 77.55 10.76 -35.47
C ARG A 578 78.03 10.27 -36.84
N ILE A 579 79.30 9.88 -36.96
CA ILE A 579 79.84 9.30 -38.19
C ILE A 579 79.19 7.93 -38.47
N ASN A 580 78.99 7.10 -37.44
CA ASN A 580 78.32 5.81 -37.60
C ASN A 580 76.87 5.99 -38.08
N LEU A 581 76.11 6.92 -37.49
CA LEU A 581 74.76 7.27 -37.94
C LEU A 581 74.76 7.69 -39.41
N PHE A 582 75.66 8.59 -39.80
CA PHE A 582 75.83 9.03 -41.18
C PHE A 582 76.12 7.86 -42.14
N ILE A 583 77.03 6.95 -41.76
CA ILE A 583 77.39 5.77 -42.56
C ILE A 583 76.17 4.85 -42.77
N THR A 584 75.30 4.68 -41.77
CA THR A 584 74.15 3.79 -41.91
C THR A 584 73.09 4.36 -42.86
N ILE A 585 72.83 5.67 -42.80
CA ILE A 585 71.81 6.33 -43.65
C ILE A 585 72.31 6.66 -45.06
N ILE A 586 73.63 6.59 -45.31
CA ILE A 586 74.25 7.11 -46.53
C ILE A 586 73.70 6.51 -47.84
N LYS A 587 73.15 5.29 -47.80
CA LYS A 587 72.56 4.63 -48.98
C LYS A 587 71.17 5.16 -49.35
N GLU A 588 70.50 5.85 -48.43
CA GLU A 588 69.11 6.27 -48.56
C GLU A 588 68.97 7.80 -48.75
N ILE A 589 70.09 8.52 -48.85
CA ILE A 589 70.13 9.99 -48.97
C ILE A 589 70.55 10.45 -50.37
N THR A 590 70.17 11.67 -50.74
CA THR A 590 70.56 12.31 -52.01
C THR A 590 71.99 12.86 -51.97
N SER A 591 72.51 13.24 -53.14
CA SER A 591 73.83 13.87 -53.23
C SER A 591 73.91 15.21 -52.49
N ASP A 592 72.82 15.96 -52.42
CA ASP A 592 72.79 17.25 -51.73
C ASP A 592 72.71 17.06 -50.21
N GLU A 593 71.89 16.12 -49.73
CA GLU A 593 71.83 15.73 -48.31
C GLU A 593 73.17 15.16 -47.83
N CYS A 594 73.81 14.29 -48.63
CA CYS A 594 75.13 13.76 -48.31
C CYS A 594 76.17 14.89 -48.15
N LYS A 595 76.13 15.90 -49.03
CA LYS A 595 77.00 17.08 -48.93
C LYS A 595 76.72 17.88 -47.67
N GLN A 596 75.45 18.10 -47.33
CA GLN A 596 75.04 18.83 -46.12
C GLN A 596 75.43 18.09 -44.84
N TYR A 597 75.21 16.78 -44.77
CA TYR A 597 75.53 15.98 -43.58
C TYR A 597 77.03 15.90 -43.32
N LEU A 598 77.84 15.76 -44.37
CA LEU A 598 79.31 15.85 -44.25
C LEU A 598 79.75 17.23 -43.73
N ALA A 599 79.04 18.31 -44.08
CA ALA A 599 79.30 19.64 -43.55
C ALA A 599 78.92 19.74 -42.06
N PHE A 600 77.78 19.18 -41.63
CA PHE A 600 77.39 19.13 -40.21
C PHE A 600 78.39 18.35 -39.34
N LEU A 601 78.99 17.29 -39.89
CA LEU A 601 80.04 16.52 -39.23
C LEU A 601 81.41 17.22 -39.18
N GLY A 602 81.56 18.41 -39.77
CA GLY A 602 82.84 19.13 -39.84
C GLY A 602 83.84 18.51 -40.83
N LEU A 603 83.41 17.58 -41.69
CA LEU A 603 84.25 16.85 -42.64
C LEU A 603 84.46 17.65 -43.93
N SER A 604 85.01 18.85 -43.80
CA SER A 604 85.17 19.82 -44.91
C SER A 604 85.95 19.28 -46.12
N GLU A 605 86.95 18.42 -45.91
CA GLU A 605 87.67 17.75 -47.00
C GLU A 605 86.80 16.74 -47.76
N PHE A 606 85.83 16.09 -47.09
CA PHE A 606 84.89 15.19 -47.76
C PHE A 606 83.83 15.96 -48.56
N VAL A 607 83.41 17.14 -48.09
CA VAL A 607 82.47 18.01 -48.82
C VAL A 607 83.01 18.37 -50.23
N LYS A 608 84.33 18.52 -50.37
CA LYS A 608 85.01 18.81 -51.65
C LYS A 608 84.81 17.73 -52.71
N ILE A 609 84.42 16.50 -52.34
CA ILE A 609 84.09 15.43 -53.30
C ILE A 609 82.92 15.85 -54.21
N PHE A 610 82.02 16.68 -53.70
CA PHE A 610 80.80 17.12 -54.39
C PHE A 610 80.95 18.47 -55.09
N GLU A 611 82.14 19.09 -55.09
CA GLU A 611 82.41 20.41 -55.68
C GLU A 611 83.22 20.29 -56.97
N TYR A 612 82.79 20.99 -58.04
CA TYR A 612 83.54 21.04 -59.29
C TYR A 612 84.90 21.71 -59.08
N ASN A 613 85.97 21.11 -59.63
CA ASN A 613 87.37 21.58 -59.57
C ASN A 613 88.07 21.58 -58.21
N ARG A 614 87.51 20.91 -57.19
CA ARG A 614 88.22 20.69 -55.92
C ARG A 614 88.76 19.27 -55.83
N ARG A 615 89.96 19.13 -55.25
CA ARG A 615 90.57 17.82 -54.98
C ARG A 615 90.62 17.61 -53.46
N PRO A 616 89.82 16.69 -52.91
CA PRO A 616 89.80 16.42 -51.47
C PRO A 616 91.15 15.84 -51.00
N LYS A 617 91.65 16.29 -49.83
CA LYS A 617 92.86 15.76 -49.18
C LYS A 617 92.49 15.06 -47.87
N ILE A 618 91.96 13.84 -47.98
CA ILE A 618 91.46 13.09 -46.82
C ILE A 618 92.60 12.28 -46.20
N THR A 619 92.90 12.52 -44.92
CA THR A 619 93.99 11.83 -44.21
C THR A 619 93.73 10.34 -44.04
N ILE A 620 94.80 9.53 -44.11
CA ILE A 620 94.72 8.08 -43.90
C ILE A 620 94.54 7.81 -42.41
N ASN A 621 93.32 7.44 -42.02
CA ASN A 621 93.01 6.87 -40.71
C ASN A 621 91.84 5.88 -40.84
N PRO A 622 91.60 5.02 -39.82
CA PRO A 622 90.54 4.00 -39.87
C PRO A 622 89.14 4.56 -40.07
N MET A 623 88.81 5.71 -39.45
CA MET A 623 87.49 6.34 -39.54
C MET A 623 87.23 6.88 -40.96
N ASN A 624 88.17 7.61 -41.52
CA ASN A 624 88.11 8.15 -42.88
C ASN A 624 88.04 7.02 -43.92
N LYS A 625 88.74 5.90 -43.69
CA LYS A 625 88.61 4.70 -44.52
C LYS A 625 87.17 4.17 -44.51
N LYS A 626 86.56 4.09 -43.32
CA LYS A 626 85.18 3.64 -43.13
C LYS A 626 84.18 4.52 -43.89
N ILE A 627 84.33 5.84 -43.81
CA ILE A 627 83.48 6.80 -44.53
C ILE A 627 83.66 6.68 -46.05
N LEU A 628 84.90 6.56 -46.54
CA LEU A 628 85.18 6.40 -47.98
C LEU A 628 84.62 5.09 -48.54
N VAL A 629 84.71 3.99 -47.78
CA VAL A 629 84.08 2.71 -48.14
C VAL A 629 82.56 2.88 -48.22
N ALA A 630 81.94 3.51 -47.21
CA ALA A 630 80.50 3.75 -47.19
C ALA A 630 80.03 4.63 -48.37
N LEU A 631 80.75 5.71 -48.69
CA LEU A 631 80.50 6.57 -49.85
C LEU A 631 80.62 5.80 -51.18
N LYS A 632 81.57 4.86 -51.26
CA LYS A 632 81.75 4.01 -52.43
C LYS A 632 80.59 3.03 -52.58
N ASP A 633 80.21 2.37 -51.49
CA ASP A 633 79.13 1.38 -51.47
C ASP A 633 77.75 2.00 -51.73
N ALA A 634 77.55 3.28 -51.37
CA ALA A 634 76.36 4.06 -51.73
C ALA A 634 76.41 4.63 -53.16
N GLY A 635 77.52 4.46 -53.89
CA GLY A 635 77.65 4.90 -55.28
C GLY A 635 77.98 6.38 -55.47
N PHE A 636 78.29 7.13 -54.41
CA PHE A 636 78.74 8.52 -54.52
C PHE A 636 80.16 8.63 -55.11
N ILE A 637 81.00 7.62 -54.90
CA ILE A 637 82.36 7.54 -55.47
C ILE A 637 82.63 6.15 -56.09
N ASP A 638 83.38 6.10 -57.20
CA ASP A 638 83.73 4.87 -57.91
C ASP A 638 84.92 4.15 -57.26
N ARG A 639 85.94 4.91 -56.89
CA ARG A 639 87.20 4.40 -56.34
C ARG A 639 87.95 5.47 -55.56
N PHE A 640 88.77 5.04 -54.62
CA PHE A 640 89.77 5.84 -53.92
C PHE A 640 91.06 5.01 -53.79
N ILE A 641 92.23 5.65 -53.73
CA ILE A 641 93.55 5.00 -53.69
C ILE A 641 94.37 5.63 -52.56
N GLU A 642 95.06 4.82 -51.77
CA GLU A 642 96.01 5.28 -50.75
C GLU A 642 97.25 5.88 -51.42
N ASN A 643 97.65 7.10 -51.02
CA ASN A 643 98.93 7.68 -51.38
C ASN A 643 99.83 7.74 -50.13
N GLU A 644 100.73 6.77 -50.01
CA GLU A 644 101.61 6.62 -48.84
C GLU A 644 102.55 7.82 -48.65
N GLU A 645 103.00 8.47 -49.74
CA GLU A 645 103.92 9.62 -49.67
C GLU A 645 103.30 10.86 -49.02
N GLU A 646 102.01 11.11 -49.25
CA GLU A 646 101.31 12.28 -48.69
C GLU A 646 100.41 11.93 -47.50
N LYS A 647 100.39 10.66 -47.07
CA LYS A 647 99.52 10.14 -45.99
C LYS A 647 98.03 10.50 -46.16
N VAL A 648 97.55 10.57 -47.41
CA VAL A 648 96.16 10.90 -47.78
C VAL A 648 95.59 9.92 -48.80
N TYR A 649 94.27 9.76 -48.82
CA TYR A 649 93.55 9.11 -49.90
C TYR A 649 93.44 10.05 -51.13
N LYS A 650 93.80 9.56 -52.32
CA LYS A 650 93.76 10.26 -53.62
C LYS A 650 92.91 9.53 -54.66
N LYS A 651 92.71 10.15 -55.83
CA LYS A 651 92.00 9.61 -57.01
C LYS A 651 90.53 9.23 -56.73
N ILE A 652 89.86 9.99 -55.88
CA ILE A 652 88.43 9.89 -55.62
C ILE A 652 87.68 10.27 -56.89
N ARG A 653 87.11 9.30 -57.60
CA ARG A 653 86.32 9.52 -58.82
C ARG A 653 84.83 9.49 -58.46
N ARG A 654 84.09 10.53 -58.81
CA ARG A 654 82.63 10.56 -58.66
C ARG A 654 81.99 9.81 -59.84
N ARG A 655 80.97 9.01 -59.55
CA ARG A 655 80.14 8.37 -60.57
C ARG A 655 79.35 9.44 -61.32
N ILE A 656 79.53 9.54 -62.64
CA ILE A 656 78.73 10.45 -63.47
C ILE A 656 77.46 9.71 -63.86
N VAL A 657 76.31 10.11 -63.32
CA VAL A 657 75.00 9.68 -63.84
C VAL A 657 74.78 10.42 -65.15
N ARG A 658 74.74 9.70 -66.27
CA ARG A 658 74.27 10.26 -67.55
C ARG A 658 72.78 10.54 -67.38
N THR A 659 72.38 11.81 -67.48
CA THR A 659 71.02 12.18 -67.82
C THR A 659 70.71 11.57 -69.19
N GLU A 660 69.81 10.59 -69.26
CA GLU A 660 69.20 10.21 -70.53
C GLU A 660 68.35 11.39 -71.00
N LEU A 661 68.64 11.87 -72.22
CA LEU A 661 67.79 12.82 -72.93
C LEU A 661 66.44 12.16 -73.25
N PRO A 662 65.32 12.89 -73.25
CA PRO A 662 64.02 12.35 -73.65
C PRO A 662 64.04 11.92 -75.13
N ASN A 663 63.70 10.66 -75.39
CA ASN A 663 63.40 10.17 -76.74
C ASN A 663 61.97 10.55 -77.12
N GLU A 664 61.73 11.82 -77.44
CA GLU A 664 60.62 12.25 -78.31
C GLU A 664 61.10 13.41 -79.19
N LEU A 665 61.86 13.06 -80.23
CA LEU A 665 62.02 13.79 -81.49
C LEU A 665 62.62 12.80 -82.49
N LEU A 666 61.78 11.90 -83.00
CA LEU A 666 61.97 11.18 -84.27
C LEU A 666 60.59 10.80 -84.83
#